data_AF-Q07U50-F1
#
_entry.id   AF-Q07U50-F1
#
_cell.length_a   1.000
_cell.length_b   1.000
_cell.length_c   1.000
_cell.angle_alpha   90.00
_cell.angle_beta   90.00
_cell.angle_gamma   90.00
#
_symmetry.space_group_name_H-M   'P 1'
#
loop_
_entity.id
_entity.type
_entity.pdbx_description
1 polymer ?
#
loop_
_entity_poly.entity_id
_entity_poly.type
_entity_poly.pdbx_seq_one_letter_code
_entity_poly.pdbx_strand_id
1 'polypeptide(L)'
;MFRVAVVVNENEVAHSSFANTVAVLKRPVSLGDQKLQSYKFTEFDKFSVPRLFQQGHQDHLFEFDSLIISTNATNNAEVLGALRGGQKTIEEFIEIGKGVLILSQKKLSKQIDEAGQKTGFLPERYDYSIHDRPEPSSAAGLISVVDDADRILSYPNHIDTELIEYRCKYNSFMEHRYRSIVAPTTISQFIAVLIDRSLVNVPRLQMGFPPGRPVMVRTANSFERIVATTMALDWGAHEELLENILIYITEGSDQIAVLRRKGAALDSPIDVYTTRARAAKFAIREYFDFQIDQIALLNHRTIIVSPAYSIGDVEEIWRALSQRLNVDIDLYHMLQNTGESGFQLVRRSQSNSSNYLSITAARWISRSFLPNYWGKSIWTYNCVLPMLKDLDIDLSDYSIYVLKDIENHIKERPSGSASYDNVPNATAQLLEVLASCFVTLEIPNQEHSTTAPIELVRKCENWIIEHLTQADKLPLRDRLYLLNALSRTRRLFELRPEVQREIWSIAQDAFARYSASVISDTETVELTQWLELLTSLETSSKVSATELDKVSGLIILELQGRQQIEGGWKNVSVSGEVLLALLRFLEVENYARSRLIAKDMLLRGVEYLVRTFDVTAGNWSNDINATAKAARTLTLFEKRWGLPSADFFADVNARSAILTFSQLTRNAQRQDGILLRNLLESEANLRAISHKLSSSQRDAARAVEREKVIRVTAFGLVVVSLISTASLILVVWILAASYRQALDDIIGKWSEYLVGGFVSVLVTLVFMGLYSASKKRLLNHPE
;
A
#
# COMPACT_ATOMS: atom_id res chain seq x y z
N MET A 1 13.43 22.60 10.77
CA MET A 1 12.69 23.68 10.09
C MET A 1 12.44 23.24 8.66
N PHE A 2 11.19 23.32 8.22
CA PHE A 2 10.78 23.01 6.87
C PHE A 2 11.18 24.14 5.91
N ARG A 3 11.73 23.79 4.74
CA ARG A 3 12.15 24.76 3.71
C ARG A 3 11.08 24.83 2.63
N VAL A 4 10.58 26.01 2.34
CA VAL A 4 9.50 26.24 1.36
C VAL A 4 10.04 27.11 0.24
N ALA A 5 10.08 26.58 -0.98
CA ALA A 5 10.39 27.36 -2.18
C ALA A 5 9.12 28.10 -2.63
N VAL A 6 9.22 29.41 -2.86
CA VAL A 6 8.09 30.23 -3.31
C VAL A 6 8.49 30.95 -4.60
N VAL A 7 7.91 30.53 -5.71
CA VAL A 7 8.11 31.17 -7.01
C VAL A 7 7.16 32.36 -7.13
N VAL A 8 7.72 33.55 -7.28
CA VAL A 8 7.02 34.84 -7.28
C VAL A 8 7.10 35.53 -8.63
N ASN A 9 6.10 36.38 -8.92
CA ASN A 9 6.21 37.36 -10.00
C ASN A 9 6.76 38.68 -9.42
N GLU A 10 8.04 38.95 -9.60
CA GLU A 10 8.68 40.11 -8.97
C GLU A 10 8.06 41.45 -9.40
N ASN A 11 7.52 41.52 -10.62
CA ASN A 11 6.90 42.74 -11.14
C ASN A 11 5.59 43.04 -10.40
N GLU A 12 4.76 42.02 -10.14
CA GLU A 12 3.51 42.21 -9.38
C GLU A 12 3.79 42.57 -7.93
N VAL A 13 4.78 41.92 -7.30
CA VAL A 13 5.21 42.21 -5.93
C VAL A 13 5.71 43.65 -5.78
N ALA A 14 6.43 44.17 -6.78
CA ALA A 14 6.91 45.55 -6.78
C ALA A 14 5.78 46.59 -6.91
N HIS A 15 4.68 46.25 -7.60
CA HIS A 15 3.56 47.16 -7.83
C HIS A 15 2.49 47.11 -6.74
N SER A 16 2.29 45.97 -6.10
CA SER A 16 1.16 45.75 -5.18
C SER A 16 1.60 45.00 -3.93
N SER A 17 1.41 45.60 -2.75
CA SER A 17 1.79 44.97 -1.48
C SER A 17 1.02 43.68 -1.19
N PHE A 18 -0.24 43.57 -1.65
CA PHE A 18 -1.04 42.34 -1.55
C PHE A 18 -0.50 41.20 -2.43
N ALA A 19 0.31 41.49 -3.44
CA ALA A 19 0.91 40.46 -4.31
C ALA A 19 2.12 39.77 -3.67
N ASN A 20 2.56 40.22 -2.49
CA ASN A 20 3.65 39.59 -1.75
C ASN A 20 3.17 38.32 -1.03
N THR A 21 3.17 37.20 -1.74
CA THR A 21 2.75 35.88 -1.25
C THR A 21 3.52 35.45 0.00
N VAL A 22 4.83 35.73 0.08
CA VAL A 22 5.64 35.36 1.25
C VAL A 22 5.26 36.18 2.48
N ALA A 23 4.95 37.47 2.32
CA ALA A 23 4.45 38.28 3.41
C ALA A 23 3.12 37.74 3.95
N VAL A 24 2.20 37.32 3.06
CA VAL A 24 0.92 36.69 3.44
C VAL A 24 1.15 35.35 4.14
N LEU A 25 2.00 34.47 3.59
CA LEU A 25 2.33 33.18 4.20
C LEU A 25 2.98 33.32 5.58
N LYS A 26 3.73 34.40 5.84
CA LYS A 26 4.36 34.66 7.13
C LYS A 26 3.40 35.19 8.20
N ARG A 27 2.20 35.65 7.82
CA ARG A 27 1.23 36.16 8.81
C ARG A 27 0.80 35.04 9.75
N PRO A 28 0.79 35.30 11.07
CA PRO A 28 0.36 34.33 12.06
C PRO A 28 -1.16 34.18 12.04
N VAL A 29 -1.65 32.94 12.00
CA VAL A 29 -3.06 32.60 12.20
C VAL A 29 -3.16 31.70 13.42
N SER A 30 -3.29 30.39 13.24
CA SER A 30 -3.39 29.40 14.32
C SER A 30 -2.02 28.96 14.83
N LEU A 31 -0.98 28.96 13.97
CA LEU A 31 0.39 28.64 14.40
C LEU A 31 1.09 29.76 15.19
N GLY A 32 0.56 30.98 15.19
CA GLY A 32 1.17 32.11 15.88
C GLY A 32 2.65 32.34 15.51
N ASP A 33 3.46 32.72 16.49
CA ASP A 33 4.90 32.94 16.31
C ASP A 33 5.70 31.67 15.99
N GLN A 34 5.14 30.48 16.28
CA GLN A 34 5.79 29.20 15.99
C GLN A 34 5.91 28.92 14.50
N LYS A 35 5.11 29.60 13.66
CA LYS A 35 5.16 29.47 12.19
C LYS A 35 6.55 29.81 11.64
N LEU A 36 7.14 30.92 12.09
CA LEU A 36 8.47 31.35 11.63
C LEU A 36 9.62 30.51 12.22
N GLN A 37 9.37 29.78 13.30
CA GLN A 37 10.32 28.81 13.86
C GLN A 37 10.26 27.47 13.11
N SER A 38 9.11 27.17 12.51
CA SER A 38 8.85 25.90 11.82
C SER A 38 9.14 25.97 10.32
N TYR A 39 8.94 27.13 9.67
CA TYR A 39 9.03 27.29 8.22
C TYR A 39 10.04 28.38 7.80
N LYS A 40 10.88 28.03 6.82
CA LYS A 40 11.77 28.95 6.10
C LYS A 40 11.32 29.12 4.66
N PHE A 41 10.77 30.28 4.34
CA PHE A 41 10.39 30.65 2.98
C PHE A 41 11.58 31.22 2.22
N THR A 42 11.82 30.71 1.00
CA THR A 42 12.85 31.21 0.07
C THR A 42 12.18 31.62 -1.23
N GLU A 43 12.36 32.88 -1.62
CA GLU A 43 11.74 33.45 -2.81
C GLU A 43 12.57 33.19 -4.06
N PHE A 44 11.89 32.85 -5.15
CA PHE A 44 12.45 32.65 -6.48
C PHE A 44 11.69 33.49 -7.50
N ASP A 45 12.37 34.45 -8.10
CA ASP A 45 11.88 35.29 -9.20
C ASP A 45 12.33 34.73 -10.56
N LYS A 46 12.06 35.47 -11.65
CA LYS A 46 12.49 35.07 -12.99
C LYS A 46 14.00 34.84 -13.16
N PHE A 47 14.85 35.44 -12.32
CA PHE A 47 16.30 35.33 -12.41
C PHE A 47 16.86 34.17 -11.60
N SER A 48 16.17 33.78 -10.53
CA SER A 48 16.63 32.78 -9.56
C SER A 48 15.91 31.44 -9.70
N VAL A 49 14.70 31.39 -10.27
CA VAL A 49 13.96 30.14 -10.47
C VAL A 49 14.72 29.04 -11.23
N PRO A 50 15.62 29.32 -12.20
CA PRO A 50 16.40 28.25 -12.83
C PRO A 50 17.29 27.47 -11.85
N ARG A 51 17.69 28.07 -10.73
CA ARG A 51 18.53 27.43 -9.69
C ARG A 51 17.82 26.26 -9.02
N LEU A 52 16.48 26.25 -8.98
CA LEU A 52 15.69 25.12 -8.47
C LEU A 52 15.95 23.83 -9.26
N PHE A 53 16.37 23.94 -10.51
CA PHE A 53 16.51 22.80 -11.42
C PHE A 53 17.98 22.49 -11.79
N GLN A 54 18.94 23.14 -11.11
CA GLN A 54 20.38 22.93 -11.32
C GLN A 54 20.95 21.94 -10.30
N GLN A 55 21.34 20.74 -10.77
CA GLN A 55 21.95 19.73 -9.91
C GLN A 55 23.20 20.28 -9.18
N GLY A 56 23.33 19.95 -7.89
CA GLY A 56 24.44 20.38 -7.05
C GLY A 56 24.35 21.83 -6.53
N HIS A 57 23.33 22.60 -6.92
CA HIS A 57 23.09 23.93 -6.36
C HIS A 57 22.46 23.84 -4.97
N GLN A 58 22.84 24.74 -4.04
CA GLN A 58 22.27 24.79 -2.66
C GLN A 58 20.76 25.10 -2.60
N ASP A 59 20.24 25.62 -3.72
CA ASP A 59 18.83 25.94 -3.94
C ASP A 59 18.17 24.94 -4.87
N HIS A 60 18.75 23.75 -5.09
CA HIS A 60 18.10 22.71 -5.87
C HIS A 60 16.76 22.32 -5.22
N LEU A 61 15.74 21.98 -6.03
CA LEU A 61 14.39 21.74 -5.55
C LEU A 61 14.33 20.66 -4.45
N PHE A 62 15.17 19.62 -4.53
CA PHE A 62 15.25 18.59 -3.49
C PHE A 62 15.75 19.06 -2.11
N GLU A 63 16.30 20.26 -2.01
CA GLU A 63 16.67 20.89 -0.73
C GLU A 63 15.47 21.50 0.00
N PHE A 64 14.32 21.58 -0.66
CA PHE A 64 13.06 22.09 -0.12
C PHE A 64 12.09 20.97 0.22
N ASP A 65 11.14 21.25 1.12
CA ASP A 65 10.08 20.32 1.56
C ASP A 65 8.77 20.55 0.78
N SER A 66 8.58 21.74 0.21
CA SER A 66 7.46 22.07 -0.67
C SER A 66 7.77 23.20 -1.64
N LEU A 67 7.00 23.26 -2.72
CA LEU A 67 7.05 24.29 -3.75
C LEU A 67 5.71 25.03 -3.82
N ILE A 68 5.75 26.36 -3.82
CA ILE A 68 4.58 27.22 -4.01
C ILE A 68 4.80 28.05 -5.26
N ILE A 69 3.88 27.95 -6.22
CA ILE A 69 3.82 28.80 -7.41
C ILE A 69 2.75 29.85 -7.15
N SER A 70 3.18 31.08 -6.84
CA SER A 70 2.29 32.17 -6.43
C SER A 70 1.34 32.63 -7.54
N THR A 71 0.30 33.39 -7.19
CA THR A 71 -0.65 33.92 -8.16
C THR A 71 0.08 34.71 -9.23
N ASN A 72 -0.17 34.36 -10.50
CA ASN A 72 0.42 34.99 -11.67
C ASN A 72 1.95 34.88 -11.81
N ALA A 73 2.62 33.98 -11.08
CA ALA A 73 4.04 33.68 -11.27
C ALA A 73 4.36 33.30 -12.73
N THR A 74 3.53 32.47 -13.35
CA THR A 74 3.75 31.98 -14.73
C THR A 74 3.32 32.99 -15.80
N ASN A 75 2.89 34.20 -15.41
CA ASN A 75 2.67 35.29 -16.37
C ASN A 75 3.99 35.81 -16.95
N ASN A 76 5.11 35.52 -16.29
CA ASN A 76 6.46 35.73 -16.78
C ASN A 76 6.90 34.49 -17.60
N ALA A 77 7.36 34.72 -18.83
CA ALA A 77 7.69 33.64 -19.77
C ALA A 77 8.95 32.87 -19.35
N GLU A 78 9.91 33.54 -18.72
CA GLU A 78 11.14 32.93 -18.20
C GLU A 78 10.83 31.99 -17.03
N VAL A 79 9.94 32.39 -16.10
CA VAL A 79 9.45 31.53 -15.02
C VAL A 79 8.73 30.30 -15.57
N LEU A 80 7.79 30.50 -16.50
CA LEU A 80 7.07 29.38 -17.12
C LEU A 80 8.03 28.46 -17.88
N GLY A 81 9.01 29.01 -18.59
CA GLY A 81 10.04 28.26 -19.31
C GLY A 81 10.90 27.42 -18.37
N ALA A 82 11.33 27.98 -17.24
CA ALA A 82 12.10 27.26 -16.23
C ALA A 82 11.30 26.12 -15.59
N LEU A 83 10.03 26.37 -15.22
CA LEU A 83 9.15 25.34 -14.64
C LEU A 83 8.89 24.20 -15.64
N ARG A 84 8.63 24.51 -16.92
CA ARG A 84 8.44 23.50 -17.98
C ARG A 84 9.73 22.72 -18.25
N GLY A 85 10.89 23.39 -18.26
CA GLY A 85 12.19 22.72 -18.39
C GLY A 85 12.51 21.81 -17.19
N GLY A 86 12.00 22.15 -16.00
CA GLY A 86 12.16 21.41 -14.75
C GLY A 86 11.08 20.35 -14.48
N GLN A 87 10.18 20.07 -15.43
CA GLN A 87 9.03 19.18 -15.23
C GLN A 87 9.41 17.82 -14.62
N LYS A 88 10.50 17.19 -15.10
CA LYS A 88 10.98 15.91 -14.58
C LYS A 88 11.43 16.00 -13.12
N THR A 89 12.11 17.08 -12.75
CA THR A 89 12.52 17.30 -11.35
C THR A 89 11.30 17.54 -10.45
N ILE A 90 10.27 18.21 -10.96
CA ILE A 90 8.99 18.40 -10.25
C ILE A 90 8.29 17.05 -10.07
N GLU A 91 8.28 16.20 -11.10
CA GLU A 91 7.74 14.85 -11.04
C GLU A 91 8.44 14.02 -9.95
N GLU A 92 9.76 13.92 -10.00
CA GLU A 92 10.56 13.22 -8.97
C GLU A 92 10.33 13.82 -7.57
N PHE A 93 10.18 15.14 -7.45
CA PHE A 93 9.89 15.83 -6.20
C PHE A 93 8.53 15.43 -5.61
N ILE A 94 7.51 15.30 -6.44
CA ILE A 94 6.18 14.83 -6.04
C ILE A 94 6.23 13.33 -5.69
N GLU A 95 6.99 12.53 -6.44
CA GLU A 95 7.10 11.08 -6.25
C GLU A 95 7.82 10.67 -4.96
N ILE A 96 8.71 11.52 -4.42
CA ILE A 96 9.28 11.31 -3.08
C ILE A 96 8.37 11.85 -1.96
N GLY A 97 7.14 12.25 -2.29
CA GLY A 97 6.12 12.66 -1.35
C GLY A 97 6.21 14.12 -0.90
N LYS A 98 6.87 15.01 -1.65
CA LYS A 98 6.88 16.45 -1.37
C LYS A 98 5.74 17.16 -2.09
N GLY A 99 5.31 18.29 -1.55
CA GLY A 99 4.08 18.94 -1.98
C GLY A 99 4.26 20.17 -2.86
N VAL A 100 3.29 20.40 -3.75
CA VAL A 100 3.24 21.55 -4.66
C VAL A 100 1.90 22.28 -4.52
N LEU A 101 1.93 23.58 -4.25
CA LEU A 101 0.78 24.48 -4.33
C LEU A 101 0.90 25.35 -5.57
N ILE A 102 -0.17 25.41 -6.35
CA ILE A 102 -0.28 26.26 -7.53
C ILE A 102 -1.47 27.18 -7.35
N LEU A 103 -1.18 28.46 -7.17
CA LEU A 103 -2.19 29.52 -7.09
C LEU A 103 -2.62 29.98 -8.49
N SER A 104 -3.56 30.93 -8.56
CA SER A 104 -4.21 31.34 -9.79
C SER A 104 -3.23 31.82 -10.88
N GLN A 105 -3.24 31.19 -12.06
CA GLN A 105 -2.41 31.58 -13.22
C GLN A 105 -3.27 32.12 -14.38
N LYS A 106 -3.61 33.42 -14.35
CA LYS A 106 -4.62 33.96 -15.27
C LYS A 106 -4.19 33.98 -16.74
N LYS A 107 -2.91 34.22 -17.09
CA LYS A 107 -2.50 34.22 -18.51
C LYS A 107 -2.46 32.82 -19.15
N LEU A 108 -2.57 31.76 -18.36
CA LEU A 108 -2.70 30.40 -18.87
C LEU A 108 -4.16 30.03 -19.20
N SER A 109 -5.12 30.89 -18.87
CA SER A 109 -6.53 30.59 -19.09
C SER A 109 -6.94 30.79 -20.56
N LYS A 110 -7.88 29.96 -21.01
CA LYS A 110 -8.48 30.02 -22.36
C LYS A 110 -10.00 30.09 -22.26
N GLN A 111 -10.68 30.44 -23.36
CA GLN A 111 -12.14 30.34 -23.41
C GLN A 111 -12.60 28.88 -23.19
N ILE A 112 -13.80 28.68 -22.63
CA ILE A 112 -14.32 27.34 -22.27
C ILE A 112 -14.41 26.42 -23.50
N ASP A 113 -14.71 26.97 -24.67
CA ASP A 113 -14.91 26.21 -25.92
C ASP A 113 -13.60 25.93 -26.69
N GLU A 114 -12.46 26.45 -26.22
CA GLU A 114 -11.15 26.17 -26.82
C GLU A 114 -10.48 24.95 -26.17
N ALA A 115 -9.78 24.14 -26.97
CA ALA A 115 -8.93 23.09 -26.43
C ALA A 115 -7.91 23.69 -25.45
N GLY A 116 -8.06 23.37 -24.16
CA GLY A 116 -7.29 23.98 -23.10
C GLY A 116 -5.79 23.69 -23.25
N GLN A 117 -4.97 24.73 -23.22
CA GLN A 117 -3.52 24.55 -23.15
C GLN A 117 -3.18 24.00 -21.76
N LYS A 118 -2.56 22.82 -21.72
CA LYS A 118 -2.01 22.26 -20.49
C LYS A 118 -1.00 23.21 -19.85
N THR A 119 -0.88 23.20 -18.53
CA THR A 119 0.16 24.01 -17.85
C THR A 119 1.56 23.59 -18.31
N GLY A 120 1.79 22.28 -18.44
CA GLY A 120 3.00 21.68 -19.01
C GLY A 120 4.20 21.64 -18.07
N PHE A 121 4.06 22.03 -16.79
CA PHE A 121 5.13 21.93 -15.79
C PHE A 121 4.87 20.88 -14.71
N LEU A 122 3.65 20.34 -14.62
CA LEU A 122 3.35 19.14 -13.83
C LEU A 122 3.53 17.89 -14.69
N PRO A 123 3.78 16.71 -14.10
CA PRO A 123 3.79 15.45 -14.83
C PRO A 123 2.43 15.19 -15.48
N GLU A 124 2.41 14.45 -16.59
CA GLU A 124 1.22 14.30 -17.44
C GLU A 124 -0.02 13.81 -16.67
N ARG A 125 0.16 12.90 -15.69
CA ARG A 125 -0.92 12.38 -14.86
C ARG A 125 -1.59 13.43 -13.96
N TYR A 126 -0.88 14.51 -13.63
CA TYR A 126 -1.36 15.60 -12.77
C TYR A 126 -1.52 16.93 -13.50
N ASP A 127 -1.30 16.98 -14.81
CA ASP A 127 -1.45 18.21 -15.56
C ASP A 127 -2.92 18.62 -15.65
N TYR A 128 -3.17 19.91 -15.87
CA TYR A 128 -4.51 20.49 -15.94
C TYR A 128 -4.54 21.66 -16.91
N SER A 129 -5.75 22.02 -17.35
CA SER A 129 -6.01 23.23 -18.10
C SER A 129 -6.80 24.23 -17.25
N ILE A 130 -6.72 25.50 -17.63
CA ILE A 130 -7.42 26.60 -16.97
C ILE A 130 -8.36 27.22 -17.99
N HIS A 131 -9.63 27.37 -17.64
CA HIS A 131 -10.64 27.94 -18.52
C HIS A 131 -11.25 29.19 -17.91
N ASP A 132 -11.52 30.22 -18.69
CA ASP A 132 -12.21 31.41 -18.25
C ASP A 132 -13.61 31.08 -17.78
N ARG A 133 -14.04 31.75 -16.72
CA ARG A 133 -15.44 31.68 -16.31
C ARG A 133 -16.32 32.44 -17.32
N PRO A 134 -17.59 32.03 -17.51
CA PRO A 134 -18.50 32.71 -18.44
C PRO A 134 -19.03 34.04 -17.87
N GLU A 135 -19.08 34.23 -16.55
CA GLU A 135 -19.62 35.46 -15.98
C GLU A 135 -18.64 36.65 -16.10
N PRO A 136 -19.15 37.87 -16.31
CA PRO A 136 -18.32 39.05 -16.53
C PRO A 136 -17.60 39.55 -15.27
N SER A 137 -18.12 39.24 -14.08
CA SER A 137 -17.56 39.69 -12.81
C SER A 137 -16.88 38.56 -12.05
N SER A 138 -15.67 38.81 -11.57
CA SER A 138 -14.99 37.87 -10.65
C SER A 138 -15.65 37.77 -9.28
N ALA A 139 -16.54 38.72 -8.95
CA ALA A 139 -17.35 38.73 -7.73
C ALA A 139 -18.69 37.98 -7.89
N ALA A 140 -18.93 37.28 -9.01
CA ALA A 140 -20.12 36.43 -9.18
C ALA A 140 -19.83 34.96 -8.81
N GLY A 141 -20.85 34.15 -8.58
CA GLY A 141 -20.75 32.72 -8.26
C GLY A 141 -21.08 32.38 -6.80
N LEU A 142 -21.22 31.10 -6.49
CA LEU A 142 -21.49 30.59 -5.13
C LEU A 142 -20.45 29.52 -4.81
N ILE A 143 -19.36 29.91 -4.17
CA ILE A 143 -18.33 28.95 -3.75
C ILE A 143 -18.86 28.18 -2.56
N SER A 144 -18.62 26.88 -2.56
CA SER A 144 -18.94 25.99 -1.46
C SER A 144 -17.84 24.96 -1.29
N VAL A 145 -17.65 24.54 -0.06
CA VAL A 145 -16.89 23.35 0.30
C VAL A 145 -17.60 22.09 -0.21
N VAL A 146 -16.81 21.10 -0.62
CA VAL A 146 -17.33 19.81 -1.10
C VAL A 146 -17.56 18.83 0.05
N ASP A 147 -16.58 18.72 0.93
CA ASP A 147 -16.57 17.82 2.09
C ASP A 147 -15.87 18.53 3.25
N ASP A 148 -16.62 18.85 4.31
CA ASP A 148 -16.10 19.55 5.50
C ASP A 148 -15.04 18.73 6.24
N ALA A 149 -14.99 17.42 6.01
CA ALA A 149 -13.98 16.52 6.56
C ALA A 149 -12.70 16.46 5.70
N ASP A 150 -12.63 17.17 4.56
CA ASP A 150 -11.39 17.26 3.79
C ASP A 150 -10.28 17.85 4.66
N ARG A 151 -9.08 17.27 4.56
CA ARG A 151 -7.94 17.62 5.42
C ARG A 151 -7.52 19.08 5.27
N ILE A 152 -7.62 19.62 4.06
CA ILE A 152 -7.29 21.03 3.80
C ILE A 152 -8.34 21.96 4.41
N LEU A 153 -9.58 21.49 4.62
CA LEU A 153 -10.67 22.29 5.18
C LEU A 153 -10.81 22.13 6.70
N SER A 154 -10.18 21.12 7.29
CA SER A 154 -10.37 20.79 8.71
C SER A 154 -9.17 21.10 9.61
N TYR A 155 -7.99 21.45 9.06
CA TYR A 155 -6.79 21.69 9.88
C TYR A 155 -5.74 22.62 9.27
N PRO A 156 -5.11 23.50 10.08
CA PRO A 156 -5.38 23.83 11.50
C PRO A 156 -6.63 24.63 11.75
N ASN A 157 -7.14 25.29 10.72
CA ASN A 157 -8.36 26.06 10.81
C ASN A 157 -9.51 25.26 10.24
N HIS A 158 -10.69 25.33 10.87
CA HIS A 158 -11.91 24.87 10.22
C HIS A 158 -12.32 25.90 9.15
N ILE A 159 -12.43 25.45 7.91
CA ILE A 159 -12.76 26.25 6.74
C ILE A 159 -14.12 25.79 6.24
N ASP A 160 -15.14 26.58 6.54
CA ASP A 160 -16.48 26.39 6.03
C ASP A 160 -16.78 27.31 4.83
N THR A 161 -17.97 27.15 4.26
CA THR A 161 -18.41 27.99 3.14
C THR A 161 -18.56 29.46 3.52
N GLU A 162 -18.93 29.75 4.77
CA GLU A 162 -19.15 31.12 5.25
C GLU A 162 -17.84 31.91 5.34
N LEU A 163 -16.78 31.30 5.86
CA LEU A 163 -15.44 31.89 5.94
C LEU A 163 -14.87 32.15 4.55
N ILE A 164 -15.03 31.21 3.61
CA ILE A 164 -14.61 31.40 2.22
C ILE A 164 -15.33 32.60 1.60
N GLU A 165 -16.65 32.66 1.75
CA GLU A 165 -17.46 33.74 1.20
C GLU A 165 -17.12 35.09 1.85
N TYR A 166 -16.89 35.11 3.17
CA TYR A 166 -16.43 36.28 3.90
C TYR A 166 -15.10 36.80 3.33
N ARG A 167 -14.11 35.92 3.13
CA ARG A 167 -12.81 36.29 2.56
C ARG A 167 -12.91 36.72 1.09
N CYS A 168 -13.79 36.11 0.30
CA CYS A 168 -14.05 36.57 -1.07
C CYS A 168 -14.64 37.99 -1.13
N LYS A 169 -15.45 38.35 -0.13
CA LYS A 169 -16.10 39.67 -0.03
C LYS A 169 -15.22 40.73 0.63
N TYR A 170 -14.51 40.37 1.69
CA TYR A 170 -13.73 41.26 2.53
C TYR A 170 -12.25 40.84 2.50
N ASN A 171 -11.52 41.27 1.46
CA ASN A 171 -10.09 40.99 1.30
C ASN A 171 -9.26 42.25 1.00
N SER A 172 -7.94 42.08 0.97
CA SER A 172 -6.95 43.14 0.71
C SER A 172 -6.76 43.50 -0.77
N PHE A 173 -7.42 42.81 -1.69
CA PHE A 173 -7.31 42.99 -3.14
C PHE A 173 -8.52 43.73 -3.70
N MET A 174 -9.59 43.00 -4.00
CA MET A 174 -10.91 43.50 -4.42
C MET A 174 -11.91 42.36 -4.20
N GLU A 175 -13.22 42.67 -4.14
CA GLU A 175 -14.25 41.63 -4.09
C GLU A 175 -14.04 40.63 -5.24
N HIS A 176 -13.72 39.39 -4.88
CA HIS A 176 -13.19 38.41 -5.83
C HIS A 176 -13.41 36.99 -5.31
N ARG A 177 -14.12 36.19 -6.10
CA ARG A 177 -14.21 34.73 -5.90
C ARG A 177 -13.16 34.02 -6.75
N TYR A 178 -13.29 34.11 -8.07
CA TYR A 178 -12.34 33.53 -9.04
C TYR A 178 -12.55 34.09 -10.45
N ARG A 179 -11.56 33.90 -11.33
CA ARG A 179 -11.62 34.31 -12.76
C ARG A 179 -11.59 33.15 -13.75
N SER A 180 -11.22 31.97 -13.29
CA SER A 180 -11.05 30.79 -14.13
C SER A 180 -11.40 29.51 -13.39
N ILE A 181 -11.66 28.44 -14.13
CA ILE A 181 -12.03 27.11 -13.64
C ILE A 181 -10.83 26.19 -13.83
N VAL A 182 -10.58 25.30 -12.88
CA VAL A 182 -9.56 24.26 -13.00
C VAL A 182 -10.15 23.06 -13.73
N ALA A 183 -9.48 22.54 -14.75
CA ALA A 183 -9.89 21.34 -15.47
C ALA A 183 -8.74 20.32 -15.51
N PRO A 184 -8.70 19.36 -14.58
CA PRO A 184 -7.69 18.30 -14.59
C PRO A 184 -7.74 17.48 -15.88
N THR A 185 -6.58 17.13 -16.44
CA THR A 185 -6.51 16.25 -17.62
C THR A 185 -6.94 14.83 -17.28
N THR A 186 -6.62 14.37 -16.06
CA THR A 186 -7.01 13.06 -15.52
C THR A 186 -7.83 13.26 -14.25
N ILE A 187 -9.16 13.32 -14.39
CA ILE A 187 -10.08 13.64 -13.27
C ILE A 187 -9.89 12.72 -12.07
N SER A 188 -9.68 11.42 -12.30
CA SER A 188 -9.54 10.41 -11.23
C SER A 188 -8.33 10.61 -10.32
N GLN A 189 -7.37 11.45 -10.72
CA GLN A 189 -6.19 11.78 -9.92
C GLN A 189 -6.44 12.94 -8.94
N PHE A 190 -7.58 13.61 -9.04
CA PHE A 190 -7.91 14.79 -8.25
C PHE A 190 -9.22 14.64 -7.49
N ILE A 191 -9.31 15.35 -6.38
CA ILE A 191 -10.51 15.55 -5.57
C ILE A 191 -10.78 17.06 -5.52
N ALA A 192 -12.01 17.45 -5.83
CA ALA A 192 -12.44 18.84 -5.71
C ALA A 192 -12.61 19.19 -4.23
N VAL A 193 -12.01 20.29 -3.81
CA VAL A 193 -12.10 20.80 -2.43
C VAL A 193 -13.10 21.95 -2.36
N LEU A 194 -13.02 22.87 -3.32
CA LEU A 194 -13.95 23.99 -3.47
C LEU A 194 -14.58 23.95 -4.86
N ILE A 195 -15.90 24.13 -4.90
CA ILE A 195 -16.69 24.17 -6.14
C ILE A 195 -17.59 25.41 -6.17
N ASP A 196 -17.82 25.95 -7.36
CA ASP A 196 -18.89 26.92 -7.61
C ASP A 196 -20.19 26.21 -8.01
N ARG A 197 -21.25 26.38 -7.21
CA ARG A 197 -22.58 25.78 -7.39
C ARG A 197 -23.55 26.64 -8.21
N SER A 198 -23.16 27.83 -8.65
CA SER A 198 -24.05 28.78 -9.32
C SER A 198 -24.61 28.32 -10.67
N LEU A 199 -24.14 27.21 -11.27
CA LEU A 199 -24.63 26.68 -12.55
C LEU A 199 -24.71 25.15 -12.57
N VAL A 200 -25.87 24.63 -12.98
CA VAL A 200 -26.16 23.18 -13.19
C VAL A 200 -25.81 22.72 -14.63
N ASN A 201 -25.60 23.65 -15.57
CA ASN A 201 -25.46 23.35 -17.01
C ASN A 201 -24.10 23.78 -17.59
N VAL A 202 -23.00 23.21 -17.10
CA VAL A 202 -21.70 23.33 -17.79
C VAL A 202 -21.59 22.18 -18.81
N PRO A 203 -21.37 22.46 -20.12
CA PRO A 203 -21.26 21.43 -21.13
C PRO A 203 -20.10 20.45 -20.85
N ARG A 204 -20.44 19.17 -20.64
CA ARG A 204 -19.65 17.94 -20.92
C ARG A 204 -18.18 17.79 -20.45
N LEU A 205 -17.56 18.77 -19.81
CA LEU A 205 -16.14 18.69 -19.39
C LEU A 205 -15.92 17.92 -18.07
N GLN A 206 -16.96 17.47 -17.37
CA GLN A 206 -16.85 17.00 -15.97
C GLN A 206 -17.61 15.69 -15.70
N MET A 207 -17.27 14.61 -16.42
CA MET A 207 -17.64 13.26 -15.96
C MET A 207 -16.70 12.83 -14.81
N GLY A 208 -16.97 13.27 -13.57
CA GLY A 208 -16.31 12.70 -12.39
C GLY A 208 -16.26 13.55 -11.12
N PHE A 209 -16.60 14.84 -11.14
CA PHE A 209 -16.70 15.66 -9.93
C PHE A 209 -18.16 15.79 -9.43
N PRO A 210 -18.37 16.12 -8.14
CA PRO A 210 -19.68 16.55 -7.64
C PRO A 210 -20.25 17.71 -8.48
N PRO A 211 -21.58 17.89 -8.54
CA PRO A 211 -22.21 18.92 -9.36
C PRO A 211 -21.73 20.33 -8.97
N GLY A 212 -20.97 20.96 -9.87
CA GLY A 212 -20.40 22.30 -9.71
C GLY A 212 -19.06 22.46 -10.43
N ARG A 213 -18.59 23.69 -10.59
CA ARG A 213 -17.30 23.97 -11.25
C ARG A 213 -16.16 23.91 -10.24
N PRO A 214 -15.15 23.05 -10.38
CA PRO A 214 -14.03 23.00 -9.45
C PRO A 214 -13.16 24.25 -9.61
N VAL A 215 -13.00 24.97 -8.48
CA VAL A 215 -12.13 26.15 -8.39
C VAL A 215 -10.86 25.83 -7.61
N MET A 216 -10.90 24.80 -6.77
CA MET A 216 -9.73 24.24 -6.10
C MET A 216 -9.80 22.72 -6.09
N VAL A 217 -8.71 22.09 -6.48
CA VAL A 217 -8.53 20.65 -6.46
C VAL A 217 -7.27 20.28 -5.70
N ARG A 218 -7.27 19.10 -5.10
CA ARG A 218 -6.06 18.44 -4.61
C ARG A 218 -5.91 17.07 -5.23
N THR A 219 -4.74 16.49 -5.17
CA THR A 219 -4.53 15.07 -5.52
C THR A 219 -5.37 14.13 -4.65
N ALA A 220 -5.87 13.07 -5.28
CA ALA A 220 -6.61 12.00 -4.59
C ALA A 220 -5.68 11.11 -3.75
N ASN A 221 -4.44 10.92 -4.21
CA ASN A 221 -3.40 10.25 -3.43
C ASN A 221 -2.90 11.17 -2.30
N SER A 222 -2.93 10.70 -1.06
CA SER A 222 -2.45 11.46 0.10
C SER A 222 -0.93 11.59 0.17
N PHE A 223 -0.19 10.76 -0.56
CA PHE A 223 1.28 10.76 -0.57
C PHE A 223 1.85 11.80 -1.55
N GLU A 224 1.30 11.87 -2.76
CA GLU A 224 1.70 12.83 -3.79
C GLU A 224 0.82 14.08 -3.64
N ARG A 225 1.36 15.18 -3.11
CA ARG A 225 0.53 16.27 -2.58
C ARG A 225 0.53 17.48 -3.50
N ILE A 226 -0.47 17.58 -4.38
CA ILE A 226 -0.62 18.74 -5.25
C ILE A 226 -1.93 19.42 -4.89
N VAL A 227 -1.89 20.75 -4.76
CA VAL A 227 -3.07 21.61 -4.61
C VAL A 227 -3.03 22.65 -5.72
N ALA A 228 -4.06 22.69 -6.54
CA ALA A 228 -4.19 23.65 -7.62
C ALA A 228 -5.49 24.44 -7.45
N THR A 229 -5.40 25.77 -7.50
CA THR A 229 -6.55 26.66 -7.36
C THR A 229 -6.49 27.81 -8.35
N THR A 230 -7.66 28.22 -8.82
CA THR A 230 -7.85 29.44 -9.61
C THR A 230 -8.36 30.61 -8.78
N MET A 231 -8.50 30.41 -7.46
CA MET A 231 -8.71 31.51 -6.52
C MET A 231 -7.36 32.17 -6.20
N ALA A 232 -7.33 33.50 -6.18
CA ALA A 232 -6.14 34.27 -5.80
C ALA A 232 -6.00 34.32 -4.27
N LEU A 233 -5.75 33.16 -3.64
CA LEU A 233 -5.79 33.00 -2.19
C LEU A 233 -4.79 33.91 -1.44
N ASP A 234 -3.60 34.11 -2.02
CA ASP A 234 -2.56 34.99 -1.49
C ASP A 234 -2.97 36.46 -1.59
N TRP A 235 -3.39 36.93 -2.77
CA TRP A 235 -3.81 38.31 -2.97
C TRP A 235 -5.07 38.64 -2.15
N GLY A 236 -5.99 37.69 -2.05
CA GLY A 236 -7.21 37.77 -1.25
C GLY A 236 -6.99 37.55 0.25
N ALA A 237 -5.76 37.28 0.69
CA ALA A 237 -5.42 37.02 2.10
C ALA A 237 -6.34 35.97 2.77
N HIS A 238 -6.55 34.84 2.11
CA HIS A 238 -7.20 33.65 2.70
C HIS A 238 -6.22 32.93 3.64
N GLU A 239 -5.77 33.64 4.68
CA GLU A 239 -4.66 33.24 5.54
C GLU A 239 -4.89 31.89 6.24
N GLU A 240 -6.12 31.64 6.70
CA GLU A 240 -6.52 30.38 7.34
C GLU A 240 -6.35 29.20 6.37
N LEU A 241 -6.93 29.33 5.17
CA LEU A 241 -6.87 28.28 4.16
C LEU A 241 -5.44 28.08 3.63
N LEU A 242 -4.67 29.17 3.47
CA LEU A 242 -3.27 29.09 3.07
C LEU A 242 -2.40 28.39 4.13
N GLU A 243 -2.67 28.61 5.41
CA GLU A 243 -1.98 27.90 6.50
C GLU A 243 -2.30 26.39 6.47
N ASN A 244 -3.57 26.03 6.26
CA ASN A 244 -3.98 24.63 6.06
C ASN A 244 -3.28 23.98 4.87
N ILE A 245 -3.26 24.65 3.71
CA ILE A 245 -2.61 24.14 2.50
C ILE A 245 -1.09 24.02 2.73
N LEU A 246 -0.45 25.00 3.37
CA LEU A 246 0.97 24.99 3.68
C LEU A 246 1.35 23.75 4.48
N ILE A 247 0.63 23.48 5.58
CA ILE A 247 0.89 22.30 6.40
C ILE A 247 0.68 21.03 5.59
N TYR A 248 -0.41 20.95 4.82
CA TYR A 248 -0.70 19.79 3.96
C TYR A 248 0.43 19.51 2.96
N ILE A 249 0.90 20.51 2.20
CA ILE A 249 1.93 20.29 1.17
C ILE A 249 3.31 20.03 1.79
N THR A 250 3.63 20.67 2.91
CA THR A 250 4.97 20.65 3.49
C THR A 250 5.17 19.50 4.48
N GLU A 251 4.28 19.34 5.45
CA GLU A 251 4.39 18.32 6.50
C GLU A 251 3.75 16.99 6.05
N GLY A 252 2.68 17.07 5.25
CA GLY A 252 1.96 15.91 4.73
C GLY A 252 0.70 15.57 5.52
N SER A 253 0.27 14.30 5.46
CA SER A 253 -0.87 13.86 6.27
C SER A 253 -0.44 13.69 7.73
N ASP A 254 -1.18 14.29 8.67
CA ASP A 254 -0.95 14.16 10.11
C ASP A 254 -0.95 12.69 10.56
N GLN A 255 0.22 12.05 10.54
CA GLN A 255 0.32 10.64 10.90
C GLN A 255 0.21 10.46 12.41
N ILE A 256 0.65 11.44 13.21
CA ILE A 256 0.83 11.30 14.65
C ILE A 256 0.09 12.42 15.40
N ALA A 257 -0.89 12.06 16.22
CA ALA A 257 -1.47 12.91 17.25
C ALA A 257 -0.76 12.69 18.58
N VAL A 258 -0.55 13.76 19.36
CA VAL A 258 0.03 13.75 20.70
C VAL A 258 -0.99 14.36 21.64
N LEU A 259 -1.54 13.57 22.54
CA LEU A 259 -2.59 13.95 23.47
C LEU A 259 -1.96 14.34 24.81
N ARG A 260 -2.16 15.59 25.22
CA ARG A 260 -1.54 16.20 26.41
C ARG A 260 -2.59 16.73 27.37
N ARG A 261 -2.20 16.92 28.63
CA ARG A 261 -3.04 17.54 29.65
C ARG A 261 -2.45 18.91 29.99
N LYS A 262 -3.23 19.96 29.86
CA LYS A 262 -2.72 21.33 29.98
C LYS A 262 -2.15 21.58 31.38
N GLY A 263 -0.88 22.04 31.45
CA GLY A 263 -0.21 22.39 32.70
C GLY A 263 0.28 21.21 33.56
N ALA A 264 0.33 19.99 33.02
CA ALA A 264 0.82 18.83 33.77
C ALA A 264 2.34 18.86 33.93
N ALA A 265 2.84 18.76 35.17
CA ALA A 265 4.28 18.75 35.48
C ALA A 265 5.04 17.55 34.86
N LEU A 266 4.33 16.44 34.59
CA LEU A 266 4.87 15.22 34.00
C LEU A 266 5.04 15.27 32.47
N ASP A 267 4.70 16.38 31.81
CA ASP A 267 4.75 16.49 30.35
C ASP A 267 6.13 16.88 29.77
N SER A 268 7.11 17.28 30.59
CA SER A 268 8.49 17.61 30.13
C SER A 268 9.12 16.57 29.16
N PRO A 269 8.95 15.25 29.34
CA PRO A 269 9.45 14.24 28.40
C PRO A 269 8.77 14.29 27.03
N ILE A 270 7.49 14.66 26.97
CA ILE A 270 6.76 14.77 25.71
C ILE A 270 7.19 15.99 24.92
N ASP A 271 7.62 17.08 25.59
CA ASP A 271 8.21 18.24 24.93
C ASP A 271 9.52 17.88 24.22
N VAL A 272 10.38 17.09 24.87
CA VAL A 272 11.61 16.57 24.26
C VAL A 272 11.26 15.67 23.07
N TYR A 273 10.24 14.83 23.21
CA TYR A 273 9.77 13.93 22.17
C TYR A 273 9.23 14.68 20.94
N THR A 274 8.30 15.62 21.12
CA THR A 274 7.73 16.43 20.02
C THR A 274 8.80 17.28 19.36
N THR A 275 9.75 17.81 20.12
CA THR A 275 10.91 18.56 19.58
C THR A 275 11.77 17.69 18.68
N ARG A 276 12.14 16.48 19.13
CA ARG A 276 12.93 15.53 18.30
C ARG A 276 12.19 15.16 17.03
N ALA A 277 10.89 14.95 17.13
CA ALA A 277 10.08 14.55 16.01
C ALA A 277 9.92 15.66 14.97
N ARG A 278 9.72 16.90 15.40
CA ARG A 278 9.76 18.10 14.54
C ARG A 278 11.13 18.27 13.89
N ALA A 279 12.22 18.01 14.62
CA ALA A 279 13.57 18.04 14.06
C ALA A 279 13.76 16.97 12.97
N ALA A 280 13.15 15.81 13.15
CA ALA A 280 13.08 14.74 12.16
C ALA A 280 11.99 14.94 11.08
N LYS A 281 11.30 16.08 11.07
CA LYS A 281 10.26 16.46 10.09
C LYS A 281 9.03 15.54 10.06
N PHE A 282 8.67 14.93 11.19
CA PHE A 282 7.39 14.22 11.30
C PHE A 282 6.23 15.21 11.41
N ALA A 283 5.14 14.93 10.69
CA ALA A 283 3.86 15.61 10.84
C ALA A 283 3.22 15.19 12.18
N ILE A 284 3.40 16.02 13.20
CA ILE A 284 2.89 15.80 14.55
C ILE A 284 1.93 16.90 14.94
N ARG A 285 0.81 16.47 15.51
CA ARG A 285 -0.21 17.35 16.03
C ARG A 285 -0.37 17.19 17.53
N GLU A 286 -0.29 18.28 18.25
CA GLU A 286 -0.52 18.29 19.70
C GLU A 286 -1.96 18.70 20.00
N TYR A 287 -2.59 17.96 20.92
CA TYR A 287 -3.95 18.17 21.37
C TYR A 287 -3.96 18.40 22.88
N PHE A 288 -4.57 19.50 23.30
CA PHE A 288 -4.78 19.85 24.71
C PHE A 288 -6.27 19.92 24.99
N ASP A 289 -6.73 19.34 26.09
CA ASP A 289 -8.13 19.40 26.55
C ASP A 289 -9.14 19.10 25.41
N PHE A 290 -8.85 18.05 24.64
CA PHE A 290 -9.48 17.75 23.36
C PHE A 290 -10.86 17.10 23.47
N GLN A 291 -11.62 17.15 22.39
CA GLN A 291 -12.79 16.29 22.18
C GLN A 291 -12.44 15.14 21.23
N ILE A 292 -12.95 13.94 21.52
CA ILE A 292 -12.68 12.75 20.69
C ILE A 292 -13.11 12.95 19.23
N ASP A 293 -14.20 13.69 18.98
CA ASP A 293 -14.66 14.02 17.62
C ASP A 293 -13.61 14.77 16.82
N GLN A 294 -12.87 15.68 17.45
CA GLN A 294 -11.82 16.45 16.78
C GLN A 294 -10.67 15.55 16.32
N ILE A 295 -10.28 14.57 17.16
CA ILE A 295 -9.23 13.61 16.79
C ILE A 295 -9.73 12.69 15.67
N ALA A 296 -10.99 12.26 15.74
CA ALA A 296 -11.57 11.32 14.78
C ALA A 296 -11.73 11.92 13.38
N LEU A 297 -12.11 13.19 13.27
CA LEU A 297 -12.24 13.87 11.97
C LEU A 297 -10.94 13.86 11.15
N LEU A 298 -9.80 13.88 11.82
CA LEU A 298 -8.50 14.14 11.19
C LEU A 298 -7.71 12.87 10.85
N ASN A 299 -8.31 11.69 11.10
CA ASN A 299 -7.84 10.38 10.63
C ASN A 299 -6.36 10.11 10.94
N HIS A 300 -5.91 10.46 12.16
CA HIS A 300 -4.57 10.14 12.63
C HIS A 300 -4.37 8.63 12.67
N ARG A 301 -3.22 8.16 12.18
CA ARG A 301 -2.86 6.74 12.23
C ARG A 301 -2.22 6.36 13.55
N THR A 302 -1.53 7.30 14.16
CA THR A 302 -0.78 7.10 15.39
C THR A 302 -1.22 8.15 16.39
N ILE A 303 -1.42 7.74 17.63
CA ILE A 303 -1.85 8.59 18.73
C ILE A 303 -0.91 8.31 19.90
N ILE A 304 -0.33 9.33 20.50
CA ILE A 304 0.60 9.21 21.61
C ILE A 304 0.02 9.98 22.78
N VAL A 305 -0.30 9.28 23.85
CA VAL A 305 -0.88 9.85 25.05
C VAL A 305 0.20 10.15 26.07
N SER A 306 0.17 11.35 26.63
CA SER A 306 1.15 11.82 27.61
C SER A 306 1.09 11.02 28.91
N PRO A 307 2.20 10.97 29.68
CA PRO A 307 2.24 10.26 30.97
C PRO A 307 1.30 10.88 32.02
N ALA A 308 0.71 12.04 31.75
CA ALA A 308 -0.25 12.69 32.64
C ALA A 308 -1.63 12.00 32.66
N TYR A 309 -1.89 11.10 31.72
CA TYR A 309 -3.12 10.30 31.67
C TYR A 309 -2.94 8.99 32.43
N SER A 310 -3.96 8.60 33.20
CA SER A 310 -3.97 7.28 33.83
C SER A 310 -4.20 6.18 32.78
N ILE A 311 -3.86 4.94 33.12
CA ILE A 311 -4.14 3.79 32.24
C ILE A 311 -5.64 3.69 31.91
N GLY A 312 -6.51 3.95 32.90
CA GLY A 312 -7.96 3.96 32.70
C GLY A 312 -8.42 5.05 31.72
N ASP A 313 -7.85 6.26 31.81
CA ASP A 313 -8.16 7.35 30.87
C ASP A 313 -7.78 6.96 29.44
N VAL A 314 -6.60 6.33 29.27
CA VAL A 314 -6.11 5.87 27.98
C VAL A 314 -7.01 4.80 27.37
N GLU A 315 -7.51 3.87 28.17
CA GLU A 315 -8.46 2.84 27.73
C GLU A 315 -9.80 3.44 27.28
N GLU A 316 -10.28 4.48 27.98
CA GLU A 316 -11.49 5.20 27.60
C GLU A 316 -11.31 5.97 26.29
N ILE A 317 -10.19 6.70 26.14
CA ILE A 317 -9.82 7.39 24.89
C ILE A 317 -9.80 6.39 23.73
N TRP A 318 -9.15 5.24 23.93
CA TRP A 318 -9.10 4.19 22.94
C TRP A 318 -10.49 3.65 22.57
N ARG A 319 -11.33 3.36 23.56
CA ARG A 319 -12.69 2.86 23.34
C ARG A 319 -13.52 3.85 22.53
N ALA A 320 -13.42 5.14 22.86
CA ALA A 320 -14.14 6.19 22.16
C ALA A 320 -13.66 6.38 20.72
N LEU A 321 -12.34 6.34 20.48
CA LEU A 321 -11.77 6.45 19.14
C LEU A 321 -12.11 5.25 18.26
N SER A 322 -11.95 4.03 18.80
CA SER A 322 -12.22 2.79 18.04
C SER A 322 -13.69 2.59 17.66
N GLN A 323 -14.63 3.16 18.42
CA GLN A 323 -16.04 3.17 18.04
C GLN A 323 -16.35 4.13 16.89
N ARG A 324 -15.59 5.23 16.78
CA ARG A 324 -15.85 6.31 15.82
C ARG A 324 -15.05 6.17 14.53
N LEU A 325 -13.87 5.58 14.63
CA LEU A 325 -12.93 5.44 13.52
C LEU A 325 -12.97 4.01 13.01
N ASN A 326 -13.41 3.84 11.78
CA ASN A 326 -13.40 2.53 11.10
C ASN A 326 -12.00 2.22 10.50
N VAL A 327 -10.94 2.65 11.20
CA VAL A 327 -9.55 2.68 10.71
C VAL A 327 -8.65 2.07 11.78
N ASP A 328 -7.61 1.34 11.35
CA ASP A 328 -6.58 0.81 12.23
C ASP A 328 -5.72 1.96 12.77
N ILE A 329 -5.74 2.16 14.09
CA ILE A 329 -5.07 3.28 14.76
C ILE A 329 -4.11 2.71 15.79
N ASP A 330 -2.89 3.22 15.77
CA ASP A 330 -1.85 2.91 16.73
C ASP A 330 -1.86 3.91 17.88
N LEU A 331 -2.45 3.54 19.02
CA LEU A 331 -2.42 4.36 20.22
C LEU A 331 -1.25 3.90 21.09
N TYR A 332 -0.43 4.82 21.57
CA TYR A 332 0.68 4.60 22.48
C TYR A 332 0.49 5.44 23.74
N HIS A 333 0.90 4.91 24.88
CA HIS A 333 0.96 5.61 26.15
C HIS A 333 2.42 5.72 26.57
N MET A 334 2.87 6.96 26.77
CA MET A 334 4.21 7.22 27.31
C MET A 334 4.21 6.96 28.81
N LEU A 335 5.01 6.00 29.26
CA LEU A 335 5.13 5.62 30.67
C LEU A 335 6.56 5.80 31.18
N GLN A 336 6.70 6.18 32.44
CA GLN A 336 8.00 6.21 33.12
C GLN A 336 8.46 4.77 33.39
N ASN A 337 9.70 4.44 33.05
CA ASN A 337 10.24 3.10 33.25
C ASN A 337 10.48 2.83 34.75
N THR A 338 9.91 1.75 35.29
CA THR A 338 10.13 1.31 36.68
C THR A 338 11.45 0.53 36.76
N GLY A 339 12.58 1.23 36.72
CA GLY A 339 13.91 0.61 36.82
C GLY A 339 15.05 1.45 36.24
N GLU A 340 14.75 2.38 35.32
CA GLU A 340 15.73 3.29 34.71
C GLU A 340 15.19 4.73 34.67
N SER A 341 16.08 5.72 34.63
CA SER A 341 15.72 7.12 34.40
C SER A 341 15.35 7.33 32.92
N GLY A 342 14.17 6.89 32.50
CA GLY A 342 13.70 6.97 31.11
C GLY A 342 12.18 6.80 30.93
N PHE A 343 11.69 7.16 29.74
CA PHE A 343 10.30 6.99 29.33
C PHE A 343 10.21 5.96 28.18
N GLN A 344 9.19 5.12 28.20
CA GLN A 344 8.89 4.13 27.16
C GLN A 344 7.52 4.40 26.53
N LEU A 345 7.39 4.12 25.22
CA LEU A 345 6.10 4.19 24.52
C LEU A 345 5.48 2.80 24.49
N VAL A 346 4.41 2.61 25.26
CA VAL A 346 3.69 1.33 25.32
C VAL A 346 2.46 1.43 24.43
N ARG A 347 2.35 0.59 23.39
CA ARG A 347 1.16 0.55 22.53
C ARG A 347 -0.06 0.07 23.34
N ARG A 348 -1.20 0.75 23.17
CA ARG A 348 -2.47 0.58 23.90
C ARG A 348 -3.69 0.53 22.97
N SER A 349 -3.58 0.84 21.67
CA SER A 349 -4.67 0.58 20.74
C SER A 349 -5.01 -0.90 20.73
N GLN A 350 -6.32 -1.20 20.82
CA GLN A 350 -6.95 -2.52 21.05
C GLN A 350 -5.92 -3.61 21.01
N SER A 351 -5.45 -4.00 22.20
CA SER A 351 -4.65 -5.20 22.45
C SER A 351 -3.67 -5.41 21.31
N ASN A 352 -2.45 -4.81 21.33
CA ASN A 352 -1.37 -4.92 20.32
C ASN A 352 -1.72 -5.82 19.13
N SER A 353 -1.64 -5.45 17.84
CA SER A 353 -2.00 -6.37 16.73
C SER A 353 -1.68 -7.86 17.01
N SER A 354 -0.51 -8.20 17.56
CA SER A 354 -0.19 -9.51 18.13
C SER A 354 -0.98 -9.99 19.38
N ASN A 355 -1.28 -9.18 20.40
CA ASN A 355 -2.31 -9.45 21.41
C ASN A 355 -3.74 -9.58 20.86
N TYR A 356 -4.21 -8.80 19.87
CA TYR A 356 -5.53 -9.01 19.26
C TYR A 356 -5.54 -10.35 18.53
N LEU A 357 -4.48 -10.62 17.75
CA LEU A 357 -4.27 -11.90 17.10
C LEU A 357 -4.19 -13.04 18.13
N SER A 358 -3.47 -12.85 19.24
CA SER A 358 -3.29 -13.86 20.29
C SER A 358 -4.55 -14.08 21.13
N ILE A 359 -5.33 -13.03 21.41
CA ILE A 359 -6.63 -13.12 22.10
C ILE A 359 -7.68 -13.74 21.17
N THR A 360 -7.70 -13.36 19.89
CA THR A 360 -8.60 -13.94 18.89
C THR A 360 -8.26 -15.41 18.66
N ALA A 361 -6.97 -15.73 18.54
CA ALA A 361 -6.46 -17.10 18.51
C ALA A 361 -6.78 -17.85 19.80
N ALA A 362 -6.64 -17.24 20.98
CA ALA A 362 -6.99 -17.88 22.24
C ALA A 362 -8.49 -18.16 22.34
N ARG A 363 -9.35 -17.25 21.86
CA ARG A 363 -10.80 -17.48 21.76
C ARG A 363 -11.13 -18.60 20.78
N TRP A 364 -10.46 -18.63 19.63
CA TRP A 364 -10.63 -19.69 18.63
C TRP A 364 -10.15 -21.05 19.15
N ILE A 365 -8.96 -21.10 19.78
CA ILE A 365 -8.43 -22.29 20.46
C ILE A 365 -9.42 -22.72 21.51
N SER A 366 -9.86 -21.83 22.39
CA SER A 366 -10.86 -22.14 23.42
C SER A 366 -12.07 -22.81 22.78
N ARG A 367 -12.70 -22.21 21.76
CA ARG A 367 -13.87 -22.81 21.07
C ARG A 367 -13.59 -24.14 20.38
N SER A 368 -12.39 -24.34 19.86
CA SER A 368 -12.02 -25.55 19.09
C SER A 368 -11.52 -26.69 19.99
N PHE A 369 -11.00 -26.33 21.16
CA PHE A 369 -10.39 -27.21 22.15
C PHE A 369 -11.38 -27.59 23.25
N LEU A 370 -12.20 -26.64 23.75
CA LEU A 370 -13.23 -26.84 24.81
C LEU A 370 -14.24 -27.96 24.52
N PRO A 371 -14.78 -28.14 23.30
CA PRO A 371 -15.83 -29.13 23.06
C PRO A 371 -15.32 -30.58 23.04
N ASN A 372 -14.02 -30.79 22.84
CA ASN A 372 -13.43 -32.10 22.50
C ASN A 372 -12.21 -32.44 23.37
N TYR A 373 -12.19 -31.99 24.62
CA TYR A 373 -11.05 -32.12 25.53
C TYR A 373 -10.39 -33.51 25.62
N TRP A 374 -11.04 -34.59 25.23
CA TRP A 374 -10.57 -35.98 25.45
C TRP A 374 -10.01 -36.70 24.21
N GLY A 375 -9.68 -35.98 23.13
CA GLY A 375 -9.22 -36.60 21.87
C GLY A 375 -7.99 -35.95 21.25
N LYS A 376 -7.24 -35.14 22.00
CA LYS A 376 -6.10 -34.38 21.48
C LYS A 376 -4.80 -34.94 22.06
N SER A 377 -3.74 -34.97 21.25
CA SER A 377 -2.48 -35.59 21.64
C SER A 377 -1.73 -34.75 22.68
N ILE A 378 -0.80 -35.38 23.42
CA ILE A 378 0.07 -34.70 24.40
C ILE A 378 0.81 -33.49 23.81
N TRP A 379 1.10 -33.51 22.51
CA TRP A 379 1.72 -32.42 21.75
C TRP A 379 0.86 -31.16 21.70
N THR A 380 -0.47 -31.32 21.60
CA THR A 380 -1.39 -30.18 21.61
C THR A 380 -1.45 -29.54 23.00
N TYR A 381 -1.47 -30.35 24.06
CA TYR A 381 -1.40 -29.83 25.44
C TYR A 381 -0.10 -29.05 25.69
N ASN A 382 1.03 -29.57 25.20
CA ASN A 382 2.33 -28.88 25.31
C ASN A 382 2.36 -27.53 24.58
N CYS A 383 1.58 -27.35 23.52
CA CYS A 383 1.49 -26.06 22.83
C CYS A 383 0.50 -25.09 23.51
N VAL A 384 -0.69 -25.58 23.87
CA VAL A 384 -1.80 -24.74 24.33
C VAL A 384 -1.60 -24.26 25.77
N LEU A 385 -1.18 -25.12 26.70
CA LEU A 385 -1.08 -24.74 28.12
C LEU A 385 -0.03 -23.65 28.36
N PRO A 386 1.19 -23.71 27.79
CA PRO A 386 2.14 -22.62 27.93
C PRO A 386 1.67 -21.32 27.26
N MET A 387 0.95 -21.40 26.14
CA MET A 387 0.37 -20.22 25.50
C MET A 387 -0.67 -19.56 26.41
N LEU A 388 -1.62 -20.33 26.97
CA LEU A 388 -2.63 -19.80 27.89
C LEU A 388 -1.99 -19.18 29.12
N LYS A 389 -0.96 -19.83 29.68
CA LYS A 389 -0.16 -19.30 30.78
C LYS A 389 0.52 -17.98 30.42
N ASP A 390 1.17 -17.91 29.26
CA ASP A 390 1.86 -16.71 28.79
C ASP A 390 0.87 -15.56 28.48
N LEU A 391 -0.41 -15.87 28.26
CA LEU A 391 -1.52 -14.92 28.13
C LEU A 391 -2.22 -14.58 29.45
N ASP A 392 -1.67 -15.03 30.58
CA ASP A 392 -2.23 -14.79 31.93
C ASP A 392 -3.67 -15.32 32.10
N ILE A 393 -4.02 -16.41 31.39
CA ILE A 393 -5.29 -17.12 31.52
C ILE A 393 -5.17 -18.20 32.60
N ASP A 394 -6.13 -18.23 33.52
CA ASP A 394 -6.19 -19.22 34.59
C ASP A 394 -6.32 -20.64 34.01
N LEU A 395 -5.37 -21.52 34.38
CA LEU A 395 -5.34 -22.91 33.92
C LEU A 395 -6.12 -23.86 34.83
N SER A 396 -6.62 -23.41 35.98
CA SER A 396 -7.18 -24.28 37.02
C SER A 396 -8.30 -25.17 36.52
N ASP A 397 -9.23 -24.58 35.75
CA ASP A 397 -10.35 -25.30 35.14
C ASP A 397 -9.91 -26.29 34.05
N TYR A 398 -8.77 -26.05 33.40
CA TYR A 398 -8.27 -26.87 32.29
C TYR A 398 -7.41 -28.04 32.78
N SER A 399 -6.57 -27.80 33.80
CA SER A 399 -5.60 -28.78 34.28
C SER A 399 -6.24 -30.07 34.80
N ILE A 400 -7.42 -29.99 35.45
CA ILE A 400 -8.12 -31.18 35.95
C ILE A 400 -8.51 -32.13 34.81
N TYR A 401 -9.04 -31.60 33.70
CA TYR A 401 -9.45 -32.41 32.56
C TYR A 401 -8.25 -32.98 31.79
N VAL A 402 -7.19 -32.19 31.63
CA VAL A 402 -5.95 -32.65 30.98
C VAL A 402 -5.34 -33.82 31.75
N LEU A 403 -5.29 -33.73 33.08
CA LEU A 403 -4.75 -34.80 33.93
C LEU A 403 -5.56 -36.09 33.79
N LYS A 404 -6.90 -36.01 33.85
CA LYS A 404 -7.79 -37.16 33.67
C LYS A 404 -7.63 -37.85 32.31
N ASP A 405 -7.43 -37.08 31.25
CA ASP A 405 -7.24 -37.62 29.90
C ASP A 405 -5.90 -38.37 29.78
N ILE A 406 -4.84 -37.77 30.32
CA ILE A 406 -3.50 -38.34 30.31
C ILE A 406 -3.39 -39.61 31.17
N GLU A 407 -4.14 -39.73 32.26
CA GLU A 407 -4.09 -40.88 33.18
C GLU A 407 -4.20 -42.23 32.45
N ASN A 408 -5.00 -42.33 31.38
CA ASN A 408 -5.18 -43.56 30.61
C ASN A 408 -3.92 -44.00 29.82
N HIS A 409 -3.02 -43.06 29.53
CA HIS A 409 -1.79 -43.26 28.76
C HIS A 409 -0.56 -43.50 29.66
N ILE A 410 -0.71 -43.30 30.97
CA ILE A 410 0.37 -43.54 31.93
C ILE A 410 0.57 -45.04 32.11
N LYS A 411 1.77 -45.52 31.79
CA LYS A 411 2.19 -46.90 32.05
C LYS A 411 3.19 -46.93 33.20
N GLU A 412 2.83 -47.59 34.28
CA GLU A 412 3.73 -47.83 35.42
C GLU A 412 4.64 -49.04 35.17
N ARG A 413 5.89 -48.95 35.61
CA ARG A 413 6.88 -50.03 35.56
C ARG A 413 7.08 -50.69 36.93
N PRO A 414 7.63 -51.93 36.98
CA PRO A 414 7.97 -52.59 38.24
C PRO A 414 8.93 -51.80 39.14
N SER A 415 9.73 -50.90 38.57
CA SER A 415 10.62 -49.98 39.30
C SER A 415 9.88 -48.82 39.99
N GLY A 416 8.57 -48.69 39.79
CA GLY A 416 7.77 -47.57 40.28
C GLY A 416 7.84 -46.31 39.41
N SER A 417 8.56 -46.33 38.28
CA SER A 417 8.61 -45.21 37.33
C SER A 417 7.42 -45.22 36.36
N ALA A 418 7.07 -44.05 35.79
CA ALA A 418 5.90 -43.87 34.94
C ALA A 418 6.27 -43.20 33.61
N SER A 419 5.55 -43.55 32.55
CA SER A 419 5.80 -43.01 31.20
C SER A 419 4.52 -42.86 30.39
N TYR A 420 4.56 -42.01 29.38
CA TYR A 420 3.49 -41.89 28.40
C TYR A 420 3.71 -42.93 27.30
N ASP A 421 2.90 -44.00 27.30
CA ASP A 421 2.98 -45.09 26.32
C ASP A 421 4.40 -45.70 26.13
N ASN A 422 5.31 -45.54 27.11
CA ASN A 422 6.74 -45.89 27.04
C ASN A 422 7.52 -45.23 25.88
N VAL A 423 7.05 -44.11 25.34
CA VAL A 423 7.73 -43.42 24.24
C VAL A 423 8.57 -42.25 24.79
N PRO A 424 9.89 -42.15 24.47
CA PRO A 424 10.77 -41.11 25.03
C PRO A 424 10.27 -39.69 24.78
N ASN A 425 9.97 -39.36 23.52
CA ASN A 425 9.51 -38.03 23.14
C ASN A 425 8.15 -37.68 23.77
N ALA A 426 7.19 -38.61 23.81
CA ALA A 426 5.89 -38.39 24.45
C ALA A 426 6.01 -38.24 25.97
N THR A 427 6.94 -38.97 26.59
CA THR A 427 7.20 -38.87 28.04
C THR A 427 7.89 -37.55 28.41
N ALA A 428 8.78 -37.03 27.55
CA ALA A 428 9.32 -35.68 27.67
C ALA A 428 8.20 -34.62 27.61
N GLN A 429 7.28 -34.73 26.67
CA GLN A 429 6.13 -33.82 26.56
C GLN A 429 5.20 -33.94 27.77
N LEU A 430 4.97 -35.15 28.27
CA LEU A 430 4.21 -35.40 29.50
C LEU A 430 4.81 -34.63 30.67
N LEU A 431 6.13 -34.72 30.88
CA LEU A 431 6.79 -34.00 31.97
C LEU A 431 6.58 -32.47 31.84
N GLU A 432 6.68 -31.91 30.65
CA GLU A 432 6.45 -30.47 30.41
C GLU A 432 4.97 -30.04 30.65
N VAL A 433 4.01 -30.88 30.24
CA VAL A 433 2.58 -30.65 30.46
C VAL A 433 2.24 -30.73 31.94
N LEU A 434 2.76 -31.74 32.64
CA LEU A 434 2.63 -31.91 34.08
C LEU A 434 3.21 -30.69 34.81
N ALA A 435 4.42 -30.26 34.48
CA ALA A 435 5.02 -29.06 35.06
C ALA A 435 4.17 -27.80 34.82
N SER A 436 3.58 -27.65 33.63
CA SER A 436 2.71 -26.51 33.30
C SER A 436 1.40 -26.51 34.10
N CYS A 437 0.84 -27.69 34.37
CA CYS A 437 -0.33 -27.82 35.24
C CYS A 437 0.05 -27.54 36.71
N PHE A 438 1.14 -28.10 37.23
CA PHE A 438 1.44 -28.04 38.68
C PHE A 438 2.05 -26.73 39.17
N VAL A 439 2.74 -25.96 38.32
CA VAL A 439 3.22 -24.63 38.72
C VAL A 439 2.05 -23.65 38.90
N THR A 440 0.88 -23.94 38.31
CA THR A 440 -0.29 -23.06 38.29
C THR A 440 -1.33 -23.45 39.35
N LEU A 441 -1.36 -24.72 39.73
CA LEU A 441 -2.27 -25.26 40.71
C LEU A 441 -1.66 -25.15 42.12
N GLU A 442 -1.93 -24.06 42.83
CA GLU A 442 -1.97 -24.08 44.31
C GLU A 442 -3.15 -24.95 44.81
N ILE A 443 -3.45 -26.08 44.16
CA ILE A 443 -4.57 -26.93 44.55
C ILE A 443 -4.22 -27.59 45.89
N PRO A 444 -4.99 -27.32 46.96
CA PRO A 444 -4.92 -28.14 48.15
C PRO A 444 -5.37 -29.56 47.75
N ASN A 445 -4.56 -30.57 48.06
CA ASN A 445 -4.81 -32.02 47.95
C ASN A 445 -6.30 -32.45 48.06
N GLN A 446 -7.13 -32.27 47.03
CA GLN A 446 -8.55 -32.64 47.08
C GLN A 446 -8.89 -33.72 46.04
N GLU A 447 -9.17 -34.89 46.61
CA GLU A 447 -10.17 -35.92 46.28
C GLU A 447 -10.36 -36.48 44.86
N HIS A 448 -9.71 -35.98 43.80
CA HIS A 448 -10.06 -36.37 42.42
C HIS A 448 -8.95 -37.04 41.59
N SER A 449 -7.78 -37.34 42.16
CA SER A 449 -6.77 -38.19 41.52
C SER A 449 -6.28 -39.28 42.47
N THR A 450 -6.15 -40.52 41.96
CA THR A 450 -5.67 -41.69 42.71
C THR A 450 -4.17 -41.66 43.00
N THR A 451 -3.41 -40.76 42.36
CA THR A 451 -1.96 -40.60 42.55
C THR A 451 -1.66 -39.13 42.76
N ALA A 452 -0.93 -38.78 43.83
CA ALA A 452 -0.58 -37.38 44.08
C ALA A 452 0.17 -36.81 42.85
N PRO A 453 -0.26 -35.69 42.26
CA PRO A 453 0.29 -35.27 40.97
C PRO A 453 1.81 -34.96 40.97
N ILE A 454 2.35 -34.56 42.13
CA ILE A 454 3.79 -34.42 42.39
C ILE A 454 4.52 -35.76 42.30
N GLU A 455 3.89 -36.84 42.75
CA GLU A 455 4.44 -38.19 42.66
C GLU A 455 4.57 -38.61 41.19
N LEU A 456 3.57 -38.30 40.36
CA LEU A 456 3.62 -38.60 38.93
C LEU A 456 4.76 -37.85 38.20
N VAL A 457 5.00 -36.58 38.54
CA VAL A 457 6.16 -35.83 38.02
C VAL A 457 7.45 -36.55 38.35
N ARG A 458 7.65 -36.95 39.62
CA ARG A 458 8.84 -37.67 40.06
C ARG A 458 8.98 -39.02 39.37
N LYS A 459 7.88 -39.74 39.16
CA LYS A 459 7.86 -41.02 38.44
C LYS A 459 8.28 -40.85 36.97
N CYS A 460 7.82 -39.79 36.30
CA CYS A 460 8.23 -39.46 34.93
C CYS A 460 9.69 -39.03 34.86
N GLU A 461 10.12 -38.17 35.79
CA GLU A 461 11.50 -37.72 35.92
C GLU A 461 12.47 -38.90 36.13
N ASN A 462 12.14 -39.81 37.05
CA ASN A 462 12.93 -41.03 37.28
C ASN A 462 13.01 -41.89 36.01
N TRP A 463 11.89 -42.05 35.28
CA TRP A 463 11.88 -42.79 34.02
C TRP A 463 12.83 -42.16 32.99
N ILE A 464 12.81 -40.82 32.86
CA ILE A 464 13.67 -40.09 31.94
C ILE A 464 15.14 -40.26 32.30
N ILE A 465 15.49 -40.17 33.60
CA ILE A 465 16.86 -40.38 34.09
C ILE A 465 17.31 -41.82 33.82
N GLU A 466 16.49 -42.81 34.15
CA GLU A 466 16.78 -44.23 33.87
C GLU A 466 17.08 -44.46 32.37
N HIS A 467 16.32 -43.84 31.46
CA HIS A 467 16.57 -43.99 30.03
C HIS A 467 17.82 -43.24 29.58
N LEU A 468 18.03 -42.00 30.05
CA LEU A 468 19.24 -41.23 29.71
C LEU A 468 20.51 -41.93 30.17
N THR A 469 20.53 -42.51 31.37
CA THR A 469 21.69 -43.24 31.92
C THR A 469 21.95 -44.59 31.23
N GLN A 470 20.95 -45.19 30.58
CA GLN A 470 21.10 -46.38 29.71
C GLN A 470 21.53 -46.00 28.27
N ALA A 471 22.37 -44.96 28.15
CA ALA A 471 22.58 -44.14 26.96
C ALA A 471 22.87 -44.92 25.68
N ASP A 472 23.61 -46.03 25.73
CA ASP A 472 24.18 -46.73 24.56
C ASP A 472 23.18 -47.19 23.50
N LYS A 473 21.86 -47.19 23.81
CA LYS A 473 20.80 -47.67 22.91
C LYS A 473 19.82 -46.60 22.42
N LEU A 474 19.91 -45.35 22.90
CA LEU A 474 18.97 -44.30 22.54
C LEU A 474 19.46 -43.44 21.36
N PRO A 475 18.63 -43.26 20.31
CA PRO A 475 18.91 -42.29 19.24
C PRO A 475 19.19 -40.90 19.79
N LEU A 476 20.12 -40.18 19.15
CA LEU A 476 20.52 -38.82 19.56
C LEU A 476 19.33 -37.86 19.69
N ARG A 477 18.37 -37.96 18.76
CA ARG A 477 17.12 -37.20 18.76
C ARG A 477 16.31 -37.42 20.03
N ASP A 478 16.14 -38.67 20.48
CA ASP A 478 15.37 -38.97 21.69
C ASP A 478 16.08 -38.45 22.94
N ARG A 479 17.42 -38.56 22.99
CA ARG A 479 18.21 -37.97 24.08
C ARG A 479 17.98 -36.45 24.16
N LEU A 480 17.94 -35.77 23.02
CA LEU A 480 17.70 -34.33 22.97
C LEU A 480 16.33 -33.94 23.54
N TYR A 481 15.26 -34.66 23.18
CA TYR A 481 13.93 -34.43 23.77
C TYR A 481 13.92 -34.61 25.29
N LEU A 482 14.55 -35.68 25.78
CA LEU A 482 14.63 -35.97 27.20
C LEU A 482 15.44 -34.90 27.98
N LEU A 483 16.58 -34.47 27.43
CA LEU A 483 17.41 -33.41 28.01
C LEU A 483 16.67 -32.06 28.04
N ASN A 484 16.00 -31.69 26.96
CA ASN A 484 15.26 -30.45 26.89
C ASN A 484 14.07 -30.42 27.86
N ALA A 485 13.35 -31.53 28.04
CA ALA A 485 12.27 -31.58 29.02
C ALA A 485 12.77 -31.35 30.46
N LEU A 486 13.89 -31.96 30.85
CA LEU A 486 14.49 -31.73 32.17
C LEU A 486 14.97 -30.28 32.35
N SER A 487 15.52 -29.68 31.28
CA SER A 487 15.95 -28.27 31.30
C SER A 487 14.76 -27.31 31.39
N ARG A 488 13.77 -27.47 30.51
CA ARG A 488 12.58 -26.60 30.39
C ARG A 488 11.76 -26.58 31.67
N THR A 489 11.70 -27.71 32.38
CA THR A 489 10.99 -27.84 33.66
C THR A 489 11.84 -27.45 34.88
N ARG A 490 13.09 -27.01 34.68
CA ARG A 490 14.10 -26.69 35.70
C ARG A 490 14.46 -27.86 36.63
N ARG A 491 13.91 -29.06 36.39
CA ARG A 491 14.18 -30.27 37.19
C ARG A 491 15.64 -30.68 37.15
N LEU A 492 16.32 -30.45 36.03
CA LEU A 492 17.75 -30.75 35.91
C LEU A 492 18.59 -30.12 37.02
N PHE A 493 18.26 -28.91 37.47
CA PHE A 493 18.97 -28.21 38.54
C PHE A 493 18.61 -28.70 39.95
N GLU A 494 17.52 -29.45 40.09
CA GLU A 494 17.03 -30.04 41.34
C GLU A 494 17.54 -31.47 41.56
N LEU A 495 18.12 -32.09 40.54
CA LEU A 495 18.70 -33.43 40.61
C LEU A 495 19.93 -33.50 41.53
N ARG A 496 20.22 -34.71 42.02
CA ARG A 496 21.46 -34.98 42.76
C ARG A 496 22.70 -34.62 41.93
N PRO A 497 23.75 -34.01 42.51
CA PRO A 497 24.94 -33.57 41.76
C PRO A 497 25.62 -34.66 40.93
N GLU A 498 25.52 -35.92 41.35
CA GLU A 498 26.04 -37.10 40.63
C GLU A 498 25.27 -37.31 39.31
N VAL A 499 23.94 -37.29 39.39
CA VAL A 499 23.03 -37.47 38.25
C VAL A 499 23.14 -36.28 37.29
N GLN A 500 23.26 -35.06 37.83
CA GLN A 500 23.53 -33.87 37.03
C GLN A 500 24.84 -34.00 36.23
N ARG A 501 25.91 -34.47 36.86
CA ARG A 501 27.20 -34.67 36.16
C ARG A 501 27.09 -35.68 35.04
N GLU A 502 26.38 -36.79 35.27
CA GLU A 502 26.15 -37.83 34.26
C GLU A 502 25.33 -37.30 33.09
N ILE A 503 24.21 -36.62 33.36
CA ILE A 503 23.36 -35.99 32.34
C ILE A 503 24.13 -34.93 31.55
N TRP A 504 24.98 -34.15 32.21
CA TRP A 504 25.84 -33.17 31.53
C TRP A 504 26.91 -33.81 30.67
N SER A 505 27.49 -34.94 31.08
CA SER A 505 28.39 -35.71 30.24
C SER A 505 27.68 -36.22 28.98
N ILE A 506 26.42 -36.64 29.09
CA ILE A 506 25.61 -37.08 27.95
C ILE A 506 25.33 -35.91 27.00
N ALA A 507 24.99 -34.73 27.54
CA ALA A 507 24.79 -33.52 26.73
C ALA A 507 26.08 -33.09 26.01
N GLN A 508 27.24 -33.23 26.65
CA GLN A 508 28.55 -32.93 26.04
C GLN A 508 28.94 -33.95 24.96
N ASP A 509 28.70 -35.26 25.17
CA ASP A 509 28.90 -36.29 24.12
C ASP A 509 27.97 -36.05 22.92
N ALA A 510 26.72 -35.73 23.19
CA ALA A 510 25.74 -35.37 22.17
C ALA A 510 26.22 -34.15 21.36
N PHE A 511 26.75 -33.12 22.04
CA PHE A 511 27.33 -31.92 21.44
C PHE A 511 28.59 -32.20 20.61
N ALA A 512 29.51 -33.03 21.13
CA ALA A 512 30.77 -33.35 20.45
C ALA A 512 30.58 -34.08 19.12
N ARG A 513 29.44 -34.77 18.95
CA ARG A 513 29.05 -35.44 17.71
C ARG A 513 28.45 -34.50 16.66
N TYR A 514 28.21 -33.23 17.00
CA TYR A 514 27.58 -32.26 16.13
C TYR A 514 28.62 -31.50 15.30
N SER A 515 28.68 -31.79 14.00
CA SER A 515 29.57 -31.13 13.02
C SER A 515 28.78 -30.29 12.02
N ALA A 516 29.46 -29.46 11.22
CA ALA A 516 28.82 -28.66 10.18
C ALA A 516 28.04 -29.50 9.15
N SER A 517 28.51 -30.73 8.83
CA SER A 517 27.80 -31.64 7.93
C SER A 517 26.56 -32.27 8.59
N VAL A 518 26.59 -32.49 9.91
CA VAL A 518 25.41 -32.96 10.65
C VAL A 518 24.36 -31.85 10.71
N ILE A 519 24.76 -30.59 10.89
CA ILE A 519 23.85 -29.43 10.93
C ILE A 519 23.05 -29.30 9.63
N SER A 520 23.71 -29.37 8.47
CA SER A 520 23.04 -29.24 7.17
C SER A 520 21.99 -30.33 6.92
N ASP A 521 22.25 -31.55 7.40
CA ASP A 521 21.37 -32.71 7.20
C ASP A 521 20.27 -32.83 8.28
N THR A 522 20.33 -32.02 9.35
CA THR A 522 19.38 -32.06 10.46
C THR A 522 18.08 -31.31 10.12
N GLU A 523 16.92 -31.82 10.54
CA GLU A 523 15.63 -31.14 10.36
C GLU A 523 15.54 -29.82 11.16
N THR A 524 14.80 -28.83 10.65
CA THR A 524 14.66 -27.51 11.28
C THR A 524 14.18 -27.58 12.74
N VAL A 525 13.22 -28.45 13.05
CA VAL A 525 12.72 -28.61 14.43
C VAL A 525 13.81 -29.18 15.34
N GLU A 526 14.60 -30.13 14.86
CA GLU A 526 15.71 -30.68 15.64
C GLU A 526 16.82 -29.63 15.88
N LEU A 527 17.12 -28.78 14.90
CA LEU A 527 18.02 -27.63 15.08
C LEU A 527 17.54 -26.67 16.17
N THR A 528 16.23 -26.42 16.28
CA THR A 528 15.69 -25.57 17.36
C THR A 528 15.86 -26.21 18.73
N GLN A 529 15.68 -27.53 18.82
CA GLN A 529 15.88 -28.29 20.07
C GLN A 529 17.36 -28.23 20.49
N TRP A 530 18.30 -28.29 19.55
CA TRP A 530 19.73 -28.10 19.81
C TRP A 530 20.03 -26.70 20.33
N LEU A 531 19.51 -25.67 19.65
CA LEU A 531 19.71 -24.28 20.06
C LEU A 531 19.23 -24.03 21.50
N GLU A 532 18.08 -24.59 21.87
CA GLU A 532 17.55 -24.48 23.24
C GLU A 532 18.40 -25.22 24.28
N LEU A 533 18.89 -26.41 23.96
CA LEU A 533 19.79 -27.15 24.85
C LEU A 533 21.08 -26.36 25.10
N LEU A 534 21.68 -25.78 24.04
CA LEU A 534 22.89 -24.97 24.14
C LEU A 534 22.69 -23.72 25.00
N THR A 535 21.57 -23.03 24.79
CA THR A 535 21.16 -21.88 25.60
C THR A 535 21.04 -22.26 27.08
N SER A 536 20.48 -23.45 27.35
CA SER A 536 20.35 -23.98 28.72
C SER A 536 21.71 -24.34 29.34
N LEU A 537 22.60 -24.96 28.56
CA LEU A 537 23.94 -25.37 29.00
C LEU A 537 24.81 -24.17 29.39
N GLU A 538 24.69 -23.04 28.69
CA GLU A 538 25.44 -21.83 28.99
C GLU A 538 25.17 -21.32 30.40
N THR A 539 23.89 -21.31 30.81
CA THR A 539 23.49 -20.87 32.16
C THR A 539 24.05 -21.75 33.28
N SER A 540 24.55 -22.96 32.95
CA SER A 540 25.06 -23.95 33.91
C SER A 540 26.59 -23.94 34.10
N SER A 541 27.32 -23.01 33.45
CA SER A 541 28.75 -22.69 33.65
C SER A 541 29.81 -23.79 33.38
N LYS A 542 29.49 -24.88 32.67
CA LYS A 542 30.40 -26.04 32.49
C LYS A 542 30.98 -26.24 31.07
N VAL A 543 30.54 -25.46 30.07
CA VAL A 543 31.06 -25.50 28.69
C VAL A 543 31.60 -24.11 28.34
N SER A 544 32.68 -24.03 27.55
CA SER A 544 33.26 -22.73 27.21
C SER A 544 32.28 -21.89 26.38
N ALA A 545 32.09 -20.62 26.76
CA ALA A 545 31.17 -19.71 26.06
C ALA A 545 31.54 -19.57 24.57
N THR A 546 32.83 -19.63 24.25
CA THR A 546 33.35 -19.56 22.87
C THR A 546 32.91 -20.76 22.02
N GLU A 547 32.92 -21.98 22.56
CA GLU A 547 32.48 -23.17 21.83
C GLU A 547 30.96 -23.17 21.65
N LEU A 548 30.21 -22.72 22.66
CA LEU A 548 28.76 -22.59 22.57
C LEU A 548 28.36 -21.52 21.54
N ASP A 549 29.03 -20.37 21.48
CA ASP A 549 28.76 -19.33 20.47
C ASP A 549 29.07 -19.83 19.06
N LYS A 550 30.17 -20.57 18.89
CA LYS A 550 30.57 -21.12 17.59
C LYS A 550 29.49 -22.06 17.04
N VAL A 551 28.99 -23.00 17.85
CA VAL A 551 27.99 -23.97 17.39
C VAL A 551 26.61 -23.34 17.27
N SER A 552 26.22 -22.48 18.22
CA SER A 552 24.97 -21.72 18.11
C SER A 552 24.96 -20.84 16.86
N GLY A 553 26.08 -20.19 16.55
CA GLY A 553 26.26 -19.41 15.33
C GLY A 553 26.08 -20.24 14.06
N LEU A 554 26.60 -21.47 14.00
CA LEU A 554 26.38 -22.38 12.87
C LEU A 554 24.90 -22.77 12.73
N ILE A 555 24.22 -23.07 13.83
CA ILE A 555 22.78 -23.38 13.82
C ILE A 555 21.97 -22.16 13.37
N ILE A 556 22.28 -20.97 13.88
CA ILE A 556 21.61 -19.72 13.49
C ILE A 556 21.79 -19.44 12.00
N LEU A 557 22.99 -19.60 11.45
CA LEU A 557 23.26 -19.43 10.02
C LEU A 557 22.49 -20.45 9.16
N GLU A 558 22.40 -21.70 9.60
CA GLU A 558 21.62 -22.73 8.91
C GLU A 558 20.12 -22.41 8.96
N LEU A 559 19.60 -22.01 10.12
CA LEU A 559 18.21 -21.57 10.26
C LEU A 559 17.91 -20.32 9.40
N GLN A 560 18.87 -19.40 9.27
CA GLN A 560 18.77 -18.23 8.40
C GLN A 560 18.71 -18.65 6.93
N GLY A 561 19.58 -19.56 6.49
CA GLY A 561 19.58 -20.09 5.12
C GLY A 561 18.29 -20.80 4.74
N ARG A 562 17.54 -21.32 5.72
CA ARG A 562 16.22 -21.94 5.54
C ARG A 562 15.04 -20.97 5.68
N GLN A 563 15.28 -19.72 6.05
CA GLN A 563 14.23 -18.70 6.12
C GLN A 563 13.82 -18.30 4.70
N GLN A 564 12.54 -18.40 4.39
CA GLN A 564 11.98 -18.02 3.10
C GLN A 564 11.96 -16.49 2.94
N ILE A 565 11.79 -16.00 1.72
CA ILE A 565 11.80 -14.55 1.40
C ILE A 565 10.73 -13.80 2.20
N GLU A 566 9.59 -14.45 2.38
CA GLU A 566 8.45 -13.98 3.15
C GLU A 566 8.68 -13.94 4.66
N GLY A 567 9.84 -14.41 5.15
CA GLY A 567 10.24 -14.39 6.56
C GLY A 567 9.86 -15.65 7.37
N GLY A 568 9.06 -16.55 6.79
CA GLY A 568 8.67 -17.81 7.40
C GLY A 568 9.68 -18.93 7.18
N TRP A 569 9.44 -20.04 7.89
CA TRP A 569 10.00 -21.36 7.57
C TRP A 569 8.89 -22.24 6.99
N LYS A 570 9.23 -23.49 6.65
CA LYS A 570 8.37 -24.52 6.03
C LYS A 570 6.85 -24.37 6.21
N ASN A 571 6.37 -24.08 7.41
CA ASN A 571 4.99 -23.66 7.69
C ASN A 571 4.92 -22.83 8.99
N VAL A 572 3.72 -22.35 9.34
CA VAL A 572 3.48 -21.55 10.56
C VAL A 572 3.89 -22.29 11.84
N SER A 573 3.62 -23.59 11.95
CA SER A 573 3.98 -24.38 13.15
C SER A 573 5.50 -24.47 13.34
N VAL A 574 6.25 -24.73 12.26
CA VAL A 574 7.73 -24.73 12.28
C VAL A 574 8.27 -23.34 12.54
N SER A 575 7.67 -22.30 11.94
CA SER A 575 8.05 -20.90 12.16
C SER A 575 7.86 -20.51 13.63
N GLY A 576 6.74 -20.89 14.24
CA GLY A 576 6.49 -20.69 15.66
C GLY A 576 7.54 -21.36 16.54
N GLU A 577 7.91 -22.61 16.25
CA GLU A 577 8.96 -23.32 16.99
C GLU A 577 10.32 -22.62 16.90
N VAL A 578 10.74 -22.22 15.69
CA VAL A 578 11.99 -21.50 15.48
C VAL A 578 12.00 -20.18 16.25
N LEU A 579 10.90 -19.42 16.17
CA LEU A 579 10.82 -18.13 16.82
C LEU A 579 10.82 -18.24 18.35
N LEU A 580 10.18 -19.26 18.93
CA LEU A 580 10.26 -19.54 20.37
C LEU A 580 11.68 -19.86 20.82
N ALA A 581 12.42 -20.66 20.03
CA ALA A 581 13.83 -20.96 20.31
C ALA A 581 14.72 -19.71 20.18
N LEU A 582 14.51 -18.87 19.16
CA LEU A 582 15.22 -17.59 18.98
C LEU A 582 14.95 -16.62 20.14
N LEU A 583 13.70 -16.52 20.59
CA LEU A 583 13.32 -15.67 21.72
C LEU A 583 14.07 -16.06 22.99
N ARG A 584 14.27 -17.35 23.24
CA ARG A 584 15.07 -17.87 24.37
C ARG A 584 16.56 -17.65 24.18
N PHE A 585 17.09 -17.93 22.99
CA PHE A 585 18.49 -17.71 22.66
C PHE A 585 18.90 -16.24 22.89
N LEU A 586 18.02 -15.29 22.53
CA LEU A 586 18.25 -13.87 22.72
C LEU A 586 18.15 -13.40 24.18
N GLU A 587 17.81 -14.27 25.14
CA GLU A 587 17.91 -13.95 26.57
C GLU A 587 19.34 -14.02 27.10
N VAL A 588 20.28 -14.66 26.39
CA VAL A 588 21.64 -14.84 26.90
C VAL A 588 22.64 -13.86 26.30
N GLU A 589 23.26 -13.03 27.15
CA GLU A 589 24.00 -11.83 26.75
C GLU A 589 25.33 -12.09 26.01
N ASN A 590 25.94 -13.26 26.15
CA ASN A 590 27.33 -13.49 25.71
C ASN A 590 27.52 -13.70 24.19
N TYR A 591 26.44 -13.79 23.40
CA TYR A 591 26.51 -14.15 21.97
C TYR A 591 26.48 -12.96 20.99
N ALA A 592 27.45 -12.03 21.10
CA ALA A 592 27.37 -10.73 20.40
C ALA A 592 27.14 -10.82 18.87
N ARG A 593 27.80 -11.74 18.15
CA ARG A 593 27.68 -11.87 16.67
C ARG A 593 26.41 -12.58 16.24
N SER A 594 26.11 -13.72 16.87
CA SER A 594 24.96 -14.57 16.55
C SER A 594 23.62 -13.89 16.92
N ARG A 595 23.63 -13.01 17.93
CA ARG A 595 22.45 -12.23 18.35
C ARG A 595 21.92 -11.27 17.29
N LEU A 596 22.78 -10.59 16.53
CA LEU A 596 22.32 -9.65 15.52
C LEU A 596 21.54 -10.36 14.40
N ILE A 597 22.08 -11.48 13.94
CA ILE A 597 21.44 -12.33 12.91
C ILE A 597 20.13 -12.91 13.45
N ALA A 598 20.15 -13.46 14.68
CA ALA A 598 18.97 -13.99 15.33
C ALA A 598 17.86 -12.94 15.51
N LYS A 599 18.21 -11.68 15.85
CA LYS A 599 17.25 -10.58 15.99
C LYS A 599 16.58 -10.22 14.66
N ASP A 600 17.36 -10.14 13.59
CA ASP A 600 16.86 -9.87 12.23
C ASP A 600 15.93 -11.00 11.74
N MET A 601 16.31 -12.27 11.96
CA MET A 601 15.45 -13.43 11.68
C MET A 601 14.15 -13.40 12.48
N LEU A 602 14.23 -13.07 13.77
CA LEU A 602 13.08 -12.97 14.66
C LEU A 602 12.09 -11.91 14.16
N LEU A 603 12.56 -10.72 13.78
CA LEU A 603 11.70 -9.65 13.27
C LEU A 603 10.96 -10.09 12.00
N ARG A 604 11.69 -10.62 11.00
CA ARG A 604 11.08 -11.15 9.76
C ARG A 604 10.08 -12.27 10.03
N GLY A 605 10.37 -13.15 10.99
CA GLY A 605 9.47 -14.25 11.36
C GLY A 605 8.21 -13.78 12.08
N VAL A 606 8.31 -12.78 12.95
CA VAL A 606 7.14 -12.15 13.60
C VAL A 606 6.25 -11.49 12.55
N GLU A 607 6.83 -10.77 11.59
CA GLU A 607 6.08 -10.18 10.46
C GLU A 607 5.37 -11.25 9.62
N TYR A 608 6.04 -12.37 9.36
CA TYR A 608 5.43 -13.51 8.67
C TYR A 608 4.21 -14.05 9.44
N LEU A 609 4.29 -14.24 10.76
CA LEU A 609 3.17 -14.69 11.57
C LEU A 609 2.00 -13.71 11.52
N VAL A 610 2.26 -12.41 11.65
CA VAL A 610 1.22 -11.37 11.58
C VAL A 610 0.52 -11.38 10.22
N ARG A 611 1.28 -11.49 9.12
CA ARG A 611 0.73 -11.47 7.76
C ARG A 611 -0.07 -12.73 7.40
N THR A 612 0.26 -13.88 7.99
CA THR A 612 -0.36 -15.18 7.67
C THR A 612 -1.57 -15.52 8.54
N PHE A 613 -1.96 -14.65 9.46
CA PHE A 613 -3.16 -14.85 10.26
C PHE A 613 -4.44 -14.71 9.43
N ASP A 614 -5.34 -15.70 9.54
CA ASP A 614 -6.67 -15.59 8.96
C ASP A 614 -7.58 -14.83 9.92
N VAL A 615 -7.84 -13.56 9.60
CA VAL A 615 -8.71 -12.68 10.40
C VAL A 615 -10.15 -13.19 10.47
N THR A 616 -10.63 -13.88 9.43
CA THR A 616 -12.01 -14.37 9.36
C THR A 616 -12.18 -15.61 10.22
N ALA A 617 -11.22 -16.54 10.13
CA ALA A 617 -11.25 -17.77 10.90
C ALA A 617 -10.73 -17.58 12.34
N GLY A 618 -9.96 -16.52 12.58
CA GLY A 618 -9.38 -16.19 13.88
C GLY A 618 -8.21 -17.09 14.28
N ASN A 619 -7.47 -17.65 13.32
CA ASN A 619 -6.43 -18.65 13.57
C ASN A 619 -5.34 -18.65 12.49
N TRP A 620 -4.35 -19.53 12.64
CA TRP A 620 -3.39 -19.85 11.59
C TRP A 620 -3.67 -21.24 11.01
N SER A 621 -3.98 -21.27 9.71
CA SER A 621 -4.11 -22.49 8.91
C SER A 621 -5.11 -23.53 9.45
N ASN A 622 -6.06 -23.12 10.29
CA ASN A 622 -7.01 -23.98 10.98
C ASN A 622 -6.33 -25.10 11.80
N ASP A 623 -5.11 -24.86 12.29
CA ASP A 623 -4.30 -25.82 13.04
C ASP A 623 -4.08 -25.30 14.47
N ILE A 624 -4.50 -26.09 15.47
CA ILE A 624 -4.41 -25.74 16.90
C ILE A 624 -2.95 -25.56 17.34
N ASN A 625 -2.05 -26.45 16.91
CA ASN A 625 -0.65 -26.39 17.32
C ASN A 625 0.06 -25.20 16.67
N ALA A 626 -0.19 -24.96 15.38
CA ALA A 626 0.35 -23.80 14.68
C ALA A 626 -0.14 -22.50 15.31
N THR A 627 -1.44 -22.43 15.59
CA THR A 627 -2.09 -21.25 16.19
C THR A 627 -1.57 -20.98 17.60
N ALA A 628 -1.42 -22.02 18.43
CA ALA A 628 -0.93 -21.87 19.80
C ALA A 628 0.53 -21.40 19.83
N LYS A 629 1.40 -21.98 18.99
CA LYS A 629 2.80 -21.56 18.89
C LYS A 629 2.92 -20.12 18.39
N ALA A 630 2.18 -19.76 17.34
CA ALA A 630 2.19 -18.41 16.79
C ALA A 630 1.71 -17.36 17.81
N ALA A 631 0.57 -17.60 18.48
CA ALA A 631 0.05 -16.71 19.52
C ALA A 631 1.04 -16.57 20.69
N ARG A 632 1.63 -17.68 21.15
CA ARG A 632 2.64 -17.66 22.20
C ARG A 632 3.88 -16.85 21.82
N THR A 633 4.42 -17.07 20.61
CA THR A 633 5.57 -16.33 20.08
C THR A 633 5.30 -14.84 20.09
N LEU A 634 4.14 -14.43 19.56
CA LEU A 634 3.73 -13.04 19.48
C LEU A 634 3.61 -12.41 20.88
N THR A 635 3.02 -13.13 21.83
CA THR A 635 2.88 -12.69 23.22
C THR A 635 4.24 -12.50 23.90
N LEU A 636 5.15 -13.48 23.77
CA LEU A 636 6.48 -13.42 24.36
C LEU A 636 7.36 -12.34 23.71
N PHE A 637 7.27 -12.18 22.39
CA PHE A 637 7.98 -11.13 21.67
C PHE A 637 7.58 -9.74 22.20
N GLU A 638 6.29 -9.49 22.37
CA GLU A 638 5.78 -8.24 22.92
C GLU A 638 6.20 -7.98 24.36
N LYS A 639 6.07 -9.00 25.23
CA LYS A 639 6.47 -8.89 26.65
C LYS A 639 7.95 -8.50 26.79
N ARG A 640 8.80 -8.84 25.82
CA ARG A 640 10.26 -8.67 25.89
C ARG A 640 10.80 -7.48 25.07
N TRP A 641 10.18 -7.15 23.95
CA TRP A 641 10.66 -6.12 23.00
C TRP A 641 9.65 -4.96 22.80
N GLY A 642 9.06 -4.47 23.89
CA GLY A 642 8.34 -3.19 23.88
C GLY A 642 9.26 -2.07 23.35
N LEU A 643 8.76 -1.23 22.43
CA LEU A 643 9.58 -0.23 21.73
C LEU A 643 10.11 0.84 22.70
N PRO A 644 11.44 0.99 22.86
CA PRO A 644 12.02 2.15 23.52
C PRO A 644 11.55 3.42 22.80
N SER A 645 11.21 4.48 23.55
CA SER A 645 10.73 5.74 22.97
C SER A 645 11.73 6.38 21.98
N ALA A 646 13.02 6.07 22.12
CA ALA A 646 14.08 6.51 21.22
C ALA A 646 14.05 5.83 19.84
N ASP A 647 13.58 4.59 19.74
CA ASP A 647 13.58 3.79 18.51
C ASP A 647 12.27 3.89 17.72
N PHE A 648 11.24 4.49 18.34
CA PHE A 648 9.91 4.67 17.76
C PHE A 648 9.91 5.36 16.39
N PHE A 649 10.70 6.43 16.23
CA PHE A 649 10.73 7.17 14.96
C PHE A 649 11.42 6.40 13.84
N ALA A 650 12.38 5.54 14.17
CA ALA A 650 12.99 4.64 13.21
C ALA A 650 11.99 3.58 12.74
N ASP A 651 11.19 3.03 13.65
CA ASP A 651 10.11 2.07 13.33
C ASP A 651 8.96 2.73 12.53
N VAL A 652 8.50 3.93 12.93
CA VAL A 652 7.49 4.68 12.16
C VAL A 652 8.01 5.05 10.78
N ASN A 653 9.27 5.47 10.64
CA ASN A 653 9.88 5.72 9.33
C ASN A 653 9.99 4.45 8.50
N ALA A 654 10.42 3.33 9.08
CA ALA A 654 10.51 2.04 8.39
C ALA A 654 9.13 1.57 7.93
N ARG A 655 8.09 1.66 8.77
CA ARG A 655 6.71 1.31 8.42
C ARG A 655 6.09 2.27 7.42
N SER A 656 6.32 3.57 7.54
CA SER A 656 5.88 4.57 6.57
C SER A 656 6.56 4.33 5.21
N ALA A 657 7.85 3.99 5.20
CA ALA A 657 8.58 3.60 3.99
C ALA A 657 8.08 2.28 3.40
N ILE A 658 7.71 1.28 4.21
CA ILE A 658 7.11 0.01 3.76
C ILE A 658 5.70 0.25 3.21
N LEU A 659 4.89 1.11 3.84
CA LEU A 659 3.58 1.49 3.33
C LEU A 659 3.71 2.28 2.02
N THR A 660 4.69 3.18 1.94
CA THR A 660 5.05 3.91 0.72
C THR A 660 5.48 2.94 -0.37
N PHE A 661 6.35 1.98 -0.07
CA PHE A 661 6.75 0.93 -1.00
C PHE A 661 5.57 0.06 -1.43
N SER A 662 4.67 -0.31 -0.52
CA SER A 662 3.46 -1.08 -0.84
C SER A 662 2.45 -0.29 -1.68
N GLN A 663 2.35 1.02 -1.49
CA GLN A 663 1.51 1.92 -2.27
C GLN A 663 2.13 2.19 -3.65
N LEU A 664 3.44 2.40 -3.73
CA LEU A 664 4.20 2.46 -4.98
C LEU A 664 4.05 1.14 -5.75
N THR A 665 4.09 0.00 -5.08
CA THR A 665 3.88 -1.33 -5.68
C THR A 665 2.43 -1.48 -6.17
N ARG A 666 1.43 -1.03 -5.40
CA ARG A 666 0.02 -1.03 -5.86
C ARG A 666 -0.24 -0.06 -7.00
N ASN A 667 0.44 1.09 -7.01
CA ASN A 667 0.36 2.08 -8.08
C ASN A 667 1.06 1.57 -9.35
N ALA A 668 2.21 0.90 -9.21
CA ALA A 668 2.87 0.19 -10.30
C ALA A 668 1.97 -0.92 -10.85
N GLN A 669 1.34 -1.74 -10.00
CA GLN A 669 0.38 -2.76 -10.42
C GLN A 669 -0.89 -2.17 -11.07
N ARG A 670 -1.36 -1.00 -10.62
CA ARG A 670 -2.45 -0.26 -11.29
C ARG A 670 -2.01 0.29 -12.64
N GLN A 671 -0.79 0.81 -12.74
CA GLN A 671 -0.21 1.27 -14.01
C GLN A 671 -0.04 0.11 -14.99
N ASP A 672 0.42 -1.05 -14.53
CA ASP A 672 0.49 -2.28 -15.34
C ASP A 672 -0.90 -2.72 -15.80
N GLY A 673 -1.91 -2.62 -14.93
CA GLY A 673 -3.31 -2.89 -15.28
C GLY A 673 -3.88 -1.91 -16.32
N ILE A 674 -3.54 -0.62 -16.22
CA ILE A 674 -3.92 0.40 -17.21
C ILE A 674 -3.18 0.18 -18.53
N LEU A 675 -1.89 -0.18 -18.48
CA LEU A 675 -1.07 -0.48 -19.66
C LEU A 675 -1.59 -1.72 -20.39
N LEU A 676 -1.96 -2.77 -19.64
CA LEU A 676 -2.59 -3.97 -20.18
C LEU A 676 -3.94 -3.65 -20.85
N ARG A 677 -4.74 -2.78 -20.25
CA ARG A 677 -6.02 -2.34 -20.84
C ARG A 677 -5.81 -1.54 -22.13
N ASN A 678 -4.83 -0.63 -22.14
CA ASN A 678 -4.47 0.14 -23.33
C ASN A 678 -3.91 -0.76 -24.45
N LEU A 679 -3.14 -1.79 -24.09
CA LEU A 679 -2.65 -2.79 -25.04
C LEU A 679 -3.79 -3.62 -25.64
N LEU A 680 -4.77 -4.03 -24.83
CA LEU A 680 -5.95 -4.75 -25.30
C LEU A 680 -6.84 -3.88 -26.21
N GLU A 681 -7.03 -2.60 -25.88
CA GLU A 681 -7.74 -1.64 -26.74
C GLU A 681 -6.98 -1.37 -28.05
N SER A 682 -5.66 -1.23 -27.98
CA SER A 682 -4.77 -1.15 -29.15
C SER A 682 -4.91 -2.39 -30.04
N GLU A 683 -4.89 -3.59 -29.46
CA GLU A 683 -5.02 -4.84 -30.20
C GLU A 683 -6.41 -4.96 -30.86
N ALA A 684 -7.48 -4.58 -30.14
CA ALA A 684 -8.83 -4.53 -30.69
C ALA A 684 -8.92 -3.56 -31.88
N ASN A 685 -8.31 -2.39 -31.77
CA ASN A 685 -8.24 -1.40 -32.85
C ASN A 685 -7.42 -1.91 -34.05
N LEU A 686 -6.28 -2.57 -33.81
CA LEU A 686 -5.49 -3.18 -34.88
C LEU A 686 -6.23 -4.31 -35.59
N ARG A 687 -7.00 -5.14 -34.86
CA ARG A 687 -7.87 -6.16 -35.45
C ARG A 687 -8.99 -5.54 -36.27
N ALA A 688 -9.60 -4.46 -35.81
CA ALA A 688 -10.62 -3.73 -36.55
C ALA A 688 -10.06 -3.09 -37.84
N ILE A 689 -8.86 -2.51 -37.77
CA ILE A 689 -8.15 -1.95 -38.95
C ILE A 689 -7.77 -3.06 -39.92
N SER A 690 -7.23 -4.19 -39.43
CA SER A 690 -6.89 -5.35 -40.26
C SER A 690 -8.12 -5.91 -40.97
N HIS A 691 -9.25 -6.02 -40.26
CA HIS A 691 -10.52 -6.44 -40.85
C HIS A 691 -10.97 -5.47 -41.95
N LYS A 692 -10.93 -4.15 -41.71
CA LYS A 692 -11.24 -3.11 -42.72
C LYS A 692 -10.29 -3.14 -43.92
N LEU A 693 -9.00 -3.39 -43.70
CA LEU A 693 -8.02 -3.51 -44.77
C LEU A 693 -8.29 -4.76 -45.61
N SER A 694 -8.64 -5.87 -44.97
CA SER A 694 -8.99 -7.11 -45.66
C SER A 694 -10.29 -7.00 -46.46
N SER A 695 -11.29 -6.27 -45.96
CA SER A 695 -12.52 -6.00 -46.72
C SER A 695 -12.21 -5.08 -47.91
N SER A 696 -11.45 -4.00 -47.68
CA SER A 696 -11.04 -3.07 -48.75
C SER A 696 -10.19 -3.76 -49.84
N GLN A 697 -9.31 -4.70 -49.48
CA GLN A 697 -8.56 -5.50 -50.44
C GLN A 697 -9.46 -6.43 -51.26
N ARG A 698 -10.48 -7.04 -50.66
CA ARG A 698 -11.48 -7.84 -51.38
C ARG A 698 -12.31 -6.97 -52.33
N ASP A 699 -12.68 -5.78 -51.90
CA ASP A 699 -13.44 -4.85 -52.72
C ASP A 699 -12.61 -4.29 -53.89
N ALA A 700 -11.33 -3.99 -53.66
CA ALA A 700 -10.38 -3.65 -54.71
C ALA A 700 -10.16 -4.79 -55.71
N ALA A 701 -10.02 -6.04 -55.23
CA ALA A 701 -9.90 -7.21 -56.10
C ALA A 701 -11.17 -7.40 -56.96
N ARG A 702 -12.36 -7.25 -56.37
CA ARG A 702 -13.64 -7.28 -57.08
C ARG A 702 -13.79 -6.13 -58.09
N ALA A 703 -13.29 -4.94 -57.77
CA ALA A 703 -13.31 -3.80 -58.68
C ALA A 703 -12.41 -4.04 -59.91
N VAL A 704 -11.21 -4.58 -59.70
CA VAL A 704 -10.28 -4.96 -60.79
C VAL A 704 -10.87 -6.08 -61.65
N GLU A 705 -11.56 -7.06 -61.05
CA GLU A 705 -12.21 -8.13 -61.78
C GLU A 705 -13.40 -7.61 -62.61
N ARG A 706 -14.22 -6.71 -62.05
CA ARG A 706 -15.27 -6.00 -62.79
C ARG A 706 -14.71 -5.16 -63.94
N GLU A 707 -13.59 -4.47 -63.73
CA GLU A 707 -12.94 -3.69 -64.79
C GLU A 707 -12.44 -4.59 -65.93
N LYS A 708 -11.85 -5.74 -65.63
CA LYS A 708 -11.45 -6.72 -66.64
C LYS A 708 -12.65 -7.24 -67.43
N VAL A 709 -13.75 -7.60 -66.76
CA VAL A 709 -14.98 -8.06 -67.43
C VAL A 709 -15.56 -6.97 -68.33
N ILE A 710 -15.57 -5.71 -67.89
CA ILE A 710 -16.04 -4.56 -68.68
C ILE A 710 -15.12 -4.33 -69.89
N ARG A 711 -13.80 -4.42 -69.75
CA ARG A 711 -12.87 -4.26 -70.88
C ARG A 711 -13.05 -5.38 -71.91
N VAL A 712 -13.21 -6.63 -71.46
CA VAL A 712 -13.41 -7.78 -72.36
C VAL A 712 -14.74 -7.68 -73.10
N THR A 713 -15.82 -7.31 -72.41
CA THR A 713 -17.15 -7.11 -73.05
C THR A 713 -17.16 -5.91 -73.99
N ALA A 714 -16.53 -4.79 -73.62
CA ALA A 714 -16.40 -3.62 -74.49
C ALA A 714 -15.57 -3.95 -75.76
N PHE A 715 -14.47 -4.68 -75.62
CA PHE A 715 -13.68 -5.14 -76.75
C PHE A 715 -14.48 -6.08 -77.66
N GLY A 716 -15.23 -7.02 -77.09
CA GLY A 716 -16.15 -7.89 -77.85
C GLY A 716 -17.19 -7.10 -78.65
N LEU A 717 -17.80 -6.07 -78.05
CA LEU A 717 -18.75 -5.19 -78.74
C LEU A 717 -18.12 -4.40 -79.89
N VAL A 718 -16.88 -3.92 -79.72
CA VAL A 718 -16.15 -3.22 -80.80
C VAL A 718 -15.86 -4.17 -81.96
N VAL A 719 -15.43 -5.40 -81.66
CA VAL A 719 -15.17 -6.42 -82.70
C VAL A 719 -16.45 -6.78 -83.46
N VAL A 720 -17.55 -7.01 -82.75
CA VAL A 720 -18.86 -7.30 -83.38
C VAL A 720 -19.33 -6.11 -84.24
N SER A 721 -19.15 -4.88 -83.77
CA SER A 721 -19.47 -3.68 -84.55
C SER A 721 -18.61 -3.59 -85.81
N LEU A 722 -17.30 -3.82 -85.72
CA LEU A 722 -16.40 -3.80 -86.88
C LEU A 722 -16.78 -4.87 -87.92
N ILE A 723 -17.08 -6.09 -87.48
CA ILE A 723 -17.53 -7.18 -88.36
C ILE A 723 -18.87 -6.82 -89.02
N SER A 724 -19.81 -6.25 -88.26
CA SER A 724 -21.11 -5.85 -88.79
C SER A 724 -20.99 -4.73 -89.81
N THR A 725 -20.15 -3.72 -89.54
CA THR A 725 -19.88 -2.62 -90.48
C THR A 725 -19.16 -3.12 -91.73
N ALA A 726 -18.17 -4.00 -91.59
CA ALA A 726 -17.49 -4.61 -92.74
C ALA A 726 -18.46 -5.44 -93.59
N SER A 727 -19.36 -6.19 -92.95
CA SER A 727 -20.40 -6.96 -93.64
C SER A 727 -21.40 -6.05 -94.36
N LEU A 728 -21.80 -4.94 -93.74
CA LEU A 728 -22.67 -3.94 -94.36
C LEU A 728 -22.00 -3.30 -95.59
N ILE A 729 -20.73 -2.91 -95.47
CA ILE A 729 -19.94 -2.37 -96.58
C ILE A 729 -19.85 -3.40 -97.71
N LEU A 730 -19.60 -4.67 -97.37
CA LEU A 730 -19.54 -5.75 -98.36
C LEU A 730 -20.88 -5.95 -99.07
N VAL A 731 -22.00 -5.92 -98.34
CA VAL A 731 -23.35 -6.00 -98.93
C VAL A 731 -23.61 -4.82 -99.85
N VAL A 732 -23.27 -3.60 -99.43
CA VAL A 732 -23.40 -2.40 -100.27
C VAL A 732 -22.53 -2.53 -101.53
N TRP A 733 -21.32 -3.07 -101.40
CA TRP A 733 -20.39 -3.25 -102.51
C TRP A 733 -20.87 -4.32 -103.50
N ILE A 734 -21.42 -5.44 -103.00
CA ILE A 734 -22.05 -6.49 -103.82
C ILE A 734 -23.27 -5.94 -104.56
N LEU A 735 -24.11 -5.16 -103.87
CA LEU A 735 -25.28 -4.50 -104.47
C LEU A 735 -24.84 -3.48 -105.54
N ALA A 736 -23.77 -2.72 -105.30
CA ALA A 736 -23.24 -1.76 -106.26
C ALA A 736 -22.67 -2.45 -107.51
N ALA A 737 -22.01 -3.59 -107.35
CA ALA A 737 -21.43 -4.35 -108.45
C ALA A 737 -22.51 -5.08 -109.28
N SER A 738 -23.55 -5.62 -108.63
CA SER A 738 -24.50 -6.55 -109.27
C SER A 738 -25.82 -5.90 -109.67
N TYR A 739 -26.22 -4.80 -109.01
CA TYR A 739 -27.53 -4.17 -109.16
C TYR A 739 -27.42 -2.64 -109.22
N ARG A 740 -26.48 -2.12 -110.02
CA ARG A 740 -26.19 -0.69 -110.14
C ARG A 740 -27.44 0.17 -110.38
N GLN A 741 -28.35 -0.27 -111.25
CA GLN A 741 -29.61 0.44 -111.54
C GLN A 741 -30.54 0.56 -110.33
N ALA A 742 -30.64 -0.48 -109.48
CA ALA A 742 -31.46 -0.42 -108.27
C ALA A 742 -30.84 0.51 -107.21
N LEU A 743 -29.50 0.60 -107.17
CA LEU A 743 -28.78 1.48 -106.26
C LEU A 743 -28.91 2.95 -106.70
N ASP A 744 -28.87 3.21 -108.01
CA ASP A 744 -29.16 4.54 -108.58
C ASP A 744 -30.62 4.96 -108.29
N ASP A 745 -31.59 4.03 -108.33
CA ASP A 745 -32.98 4.30 -107.94
C ASP A 745 -33.17 4.57 -106.44
N ILE A 746 -32.43 3.85 -105.58
CA ILE A 746 -32.43 4.09 -104.12
C ILE A 746 -31.77 5.43 -103.79
N ILE A 747 -30.65 5.77 -104.44
CA ILE A 747 -29.97 7.07 -104.28
C ILE A 747 -30.83 8.19 -104.87
N GLY A 748 -31.54 7.95 -105.97
CA GLY A 748 -32.50 8.91 -106.54
C GLY A 748 -33.67 9.22 -105.60
N LYS A 749 -34.05 8.26 -104.74
CA LYS A 749 -35.11 8.39 -103.73
C LYS A 749 -34.59 8.54 -102.30
N TRP A 750 -33.29 8.81 -102.12
CA TRP A 750 -32.61 8.87 -100.82
C TRP A 750 -33.26 9.86 -99.84
N SER A 751 -33.84 10.96 -100.33
CA SER A 751 -34.56 11.94 -99.49
C SER A 751 -35.79 11.36 -98.79
N GLU A 752 -36.44 10.33 -99.32
CA GLU A 752 -37.60 9.67 -98.71
C GLU A 752 -37.19 8.65 -97.64
N TYR A 753 -36.01 8.04 -97.78
CA TYR A 753 -35.45 7.08 -96.81
C TYR A 753 -34.57 7.72 -95.72
N LEU A 754 -34.16 8.97 -95.93
CA LEU A 754 -33.34 9.77 -95.01
C LEU A 754 -33.99 9.94 -93.64
N VAL A 755 -35.32 10.07 -93.58
CA VAL A 755 -36.04 10.22 -92.31
C VAL A 755 -35.93 8.93 -91.48
N GLY A 756 -36.03 7.75 -92.10
CA GLY A 756 -35.86 6.46 -91.42
C GLY A 756 -34.42 6.23 -90.93
N GLY A 757 -33.43 6.58 -91.76
CA GLY A 757 -32.01 6.50 -91.38
C GLY A 757 -31.62 7.51 -90.29
N PHE A 758 -32.14 8.73 -90.35
CA PHE A 758 -31.88 9.74 -89.33
C PHE A 758 -32.53 9.34 -88.00
N VAL A 759 -33.74 8.77 -88.02
CA VAL A 759 -34.38 8.22 -86.81
C VAL A 759 -33.57 7.06 -86.24
N SER A 760 -33.00 6.17 -87.05
CA SER A 760 -32.18 5.06 -86.52
C SER A 760 -30.88 5.56 -85.88
N VAL A 761 -30.23 6.57 -86.47
CA VAL A 761 -29.04 7.22 -85.89
C VAL A 761 -29.41 7.96 -84.60
N LEU A 762 -30.55 8.66 -84.58
CA LEU A 762 -31.02 9.38 -83.39
C LEU A 762 -31.36 8.40 -82.25
N VAL A 763 -32.05 7.29 -82.55
CA VAL A 763 -32.35 6.22 -81.57
C VAL A 763 -31.06 5.60 -81.06
N THR A 764 -30.07 5.37 -81.92
CA THR A 764 -28.77 4.83 -81.51
C THR A 764 -28.01 5.81 -80.60
N LEU A 765 -28.02 7.11 -80.91
CA LEU A 765 -27.42 8.15 -80.08
C LEU A 765 -28.14 8.30 -78.73
N VAL A 766 -29.47 8.20 -78.71
CA VAL A 766 -30.26 8.19 -77.47
C VAL A 766 -29.95 6.95 -76.64
N PHE A 767 -29.83 5.77 -77.25
CA PHE A 767 -29.41 4.55 -76.55
C PHE A 767 -27.98 4.64 -76.01
N MET A 768 -27.03 5.21 -76.76
CA MET A 768 -25.68 5.48 -76.26
C MET A 768 -25.67 6.49 -75.10
N GLY A 769 -26.51 7.52 -75.18
CA GLY A 769 -26.69 8.50 -74.10
C GLY A 769 -27.28 7.87 -72.82
N LEU A 770 -28.32 7.05 -72.96
CA LEU A 770 -28.94 6.31 -71.87
C LEU A 770 -27.96 5.28 -71.27
N TYR A 771 -27.19 4.59 -72.10
CA TYR A 771 -26.15 3.66 -71.64
C TYR A 771 -25.04 4.38 -70.85
N SER A 772 -24.56 5.52 -71.35
CA SER A 772 -23.56 6.36 -70.66
C SER A 772 -24.08 6.90 -69.32
N ALA A 773 -25.33 7.38 -69.28
CA ALA A 773 -25.97 7.85 -68.05
C ALA A 773 -26.17 6.72 -67.03
N SER A 774 -26.55 5.53 -67.49
CA SER A 774 -26.71 4.34 -66.65
C SER A 774 -25.37 3.86 -66.08
N LYS A 775 -24.30 3.86 -66.89
CA LYS A 775 -22.92 3.57 -66.46
C LYS A 775 -22.45 4.54 -65.38
N LYS A 776 -22.76 5.84 -65.52
CA LYS A 776 -22.38 6.88 -64.56
C LYS A 776 -23.13 6.73 -63.23
N ARG A 777 -24.39 6.28 -63.24
CA ARG A 777 -25.15 5.95 -62.01
C ARG A 777 -24.65 4.68 -61.34
N LEU A 778 -24.28 3.65 -62.09
CA LEU A 778 -23.72 2.40 -61.56
C LEU A 778 -22.33 2.56 -60.93
N LEU A 779 -21.53 3.54 -61.37
CA LEU A 779 -20.19 3.81 -60.83
C LEU A 779 -20.18 4.78 -59.62
N ASN A 780 -21.28 5.48 -59.35
CA ASN A 780 -21.35 6.51 -58.31
C ASN A 780 -22.15 6.11 -57.07
N HIS A 781 -22.42 4.83 -56.85
CA HIS A 781 -22.91 4.33 -55.56
C HIS A 781 -21.73 3.78 -54.73
N PRO A 782 -21.32 4.48 -53.66
CA PRO A 782 -20.44 3.91 -52.66
C PRO A 782 -21.28 3.08 -51.69
N GLU A 783 -21.04 1.77 -51.65
CA GLU A 783 -21.07 1.02 -50.39
C GLU A 783 -19.64 0.96 -49.85
#